data_AF-A0A318P0R7-F1
#
_entry.id   AF-A0A318P0R7-F1
#
_cell.length_a   1.000
_cell.length_b   1.000
_cell.length_c   1.000
_cell.angle_alpha   90.00
_cell.angle_beta   90.00
_cell.angle_gamma   90.00
#
_symmetry.space_group_name_H-M   'P 1'
#
loop_
_entity.id
_entity.type
_entity.pdbx_description
1 polymer ?
#
loop_
_entity_poly.entity_id
_entity_poly.type
_entity_poly.pdbx_seq_one_letter_code
_entity_poly.pdbx_strand_id
1 'polypeptide(L)'
;MMRGVLLLLAMLLNLGNVAYAAQSVSYQLVSNLNIPADMLIASEKNPWRDATLRVGIISENASPYNIIVDEDLYGLNADYLGYVQQVTGIRFQIYGFADLAQLEQALHSGAIDLLYGIPQNEALEDLKISQPYYVSNLRVLRDRSNDRRVMLNSADARVAISTLTDMQAGNALKAVSSHVQRYDNNLQAVYALLNGSSDYFIADEASASFIIDQLQLGQLYQIESTVNLGNLSFVFAADNPALIDTLNVAIADAPMELMNAIQSRWSKKIPSYLDTGNADLTQMEKSWVEKHRTVYYAAIENNFPFAYRGSDGQPRGYAIDILKIIAQNTGLRFAPLWARNAEQADQLVLSGQASFRTALPLARGVKARYSASMPIHRSLWGVYVGQYANGISTWSDLAGKRIGVLQGDLAQGLVPQNEELIHFADSKAMYDALANGQLDALVDNVISANFIALSRYAGAIKLAFAANNIAYPVAFGVRQDQPLLLAILDKNLMQIPSETLQSLRDEWIVDRSNLIDAVNDNRMQPQTTWLLALLAAAILLLLALTLRRFVLQRREKREREVIEQARRHAEAENRMKSKFLATISHELRTPMHAILGLLELELKRQPIPEGLPVIYSSASSLLNLLNDLQDYARLETGSLTLVPKAMALQPWIAHISALYQPLIGERPVTLSVTASHQLPAAVVIDGERLLQVANNLINNAIKFTPRGSIQVNIGWREQDKQQGELLLTVTDSGCGIAADEIGKLFQPFYRARGAQRVSVQGTGLGLSICKEIIEQMGGQIELHSQPGIGTQVKVSVPVTQAAPDAAPPRQNDQPLSLPPPTLRVALIDDHPTNLLLMERQLRHFGLQPVLFEHGYALLKAHRRQPFDLLFIDYNMPRPDGLTLARLIRRDEQRDQRPACQIILCSADVQEFTRIPQGQVAIDRFLTKPISLAAIAQTLPQQPQALEGQLALTDLQRMLADMAGNDRQMAQRLATTLLSTLRQDRQRLDKAAEGEDWPSLGQAAHRIKGSLLMLQQPEAASLCQLLVESGRDGRLAQAAYTELSALVEQILIELDGLVSTDALNFALHKDK
;
A
#
# COMPACT_ATOMS: atom_id res chain seq x y z
N MET A 1 -41.21 -53.31 40.90
CA MET A 1 -40.26 -52.86 39.86
C MET A 1 -40.00 -51.34 39.85
N MET A 2 -40.98 -50.46 40.11
CA MET A 2 -40.76 -48.99 40.08
C MET A 2 -39.85 -48.41 41.18
N ARG A 3 -39.71 -49.04 42.36
CA ARG A 3 -38.83 -48.53 43.43
C ARG A 3 -37.34 -48.81 43.20
N GLY A 4 -36.98 -49.84 42.46
CA GLY A 4 -35.58 -50.16 42.14
C GLY A 4 -35.00 -49.25 41.05
N VAL A 5 -35.82 -48.82 40.09
CA VAL A 5 -35.42 -47.93 39.00
C VAL A 5 -35.21 -46.49 39.49
N LEU A 6 -36.02 -46.03 40.45
CA LEU A 6 -35.88 -44.70 41.06
C LEU A 6 -34.64 -44.57 41.97
N LEU A 7 -34.24 -45.66 42.65
CA LEU A 7 -33.00 -45.68 43.45
C LEU A 7 -31.73 -45.71 42.58
N LEU A 8 -31.78 -46.40 41.44
CA LEU A 8 -30.68 -46.40 40.48
C LEU A 8 -30.54 -45.04 39.77
N LEU A 9 -31.65 -44.36 39.44
CA LEU A 9 -31.63 -43.00 38.91
C LEU A 9 -31.12 -41.98 39.94
N ALA A 10 -31.48 -42.12 41.22
CA ALA A 10 -31.00 -41.23 42.28
C ALA A 10 -29.50 -41.43 42.61
N MET A 11 -28.96 -42.64 42.43
CA MET A 11 -27.51 -42.90 42.52
C MET A 11 -26.76 -42.41 41.27
N LEU A 12 -27.34 -42.52 40.08
CA LEU A 12 -26.73 -42.00 38.84
C LEU A 12 -26.78 -40.46 38.76
N LEU A 13 -27.77 -39.81 39.38
CA LEU A 13 -27.84 -38.34 39.49
C LEU A 13 -26.92 -37.75 40.58
N ASN A 14 -26.47 -38.54 41.55
CA ASN A 14 -25.50 -38.11 42.58
C ASN A 14 -24.03 -38.35 42.20
N LEU A 15 -23.75 -39.03 41.09
CA LEU A 15 -22.39 -39.21 40.55
C LEU A 15 -21.97 -38.07 39.59
N GLY A 16 -22.86 -37.08 39.35
CA GLY A 16 -22.61 -35.94 38.46
C GLY A 16 -22.22 -34.61 39.13
N ASN A 17 -22.34 -34.50 40.46
CA ASN A 17 -21.88 -33.33 41.20
C ASN A 17 -20.54 -33.60 41.88
N VAL A 18 -19.53 -33.95 41.08
CA VAL A 18 -18.19 -33.49 41.43
C VAL A 18 -18.24 -31.99 41.18
N ALA A 19 -18.26 -31.20 42.26
CA ALA A 19 -18.01 -29.77 42.16
C ALA A 19 -16.76 -29.62 41.30
N TYR A 20 -16.91 -29.05 40.11
CA TYR A 20 -15.76 -28.62 39.32
C TYR A 20 -15.06 -27.60 40.22
N ALA A 21 -14.00 -28.03 40.90
CA ALA A 21 -13.05 -27.11 41.49
C ALA A 21 -12.60 -26.23 40.33
N ALA A 22 -13.00 -24.96 40.36
CA ALA A 22 -12.51 -23.98 39.41
C ALA A 22 -10.99 -24.12 39.37
N GLN A 23 -10.41 -24.30 38.18
CA GLN A 23 -8.96 -24.43 38.03
C GLN A 23 -8.30 -23.22 38.70
N SER A 24 -7.54 -23.47 39.76
CA SER A 24 -6.74 -22.42 40.39
C SER A 24 -5.65 -22.00 39.41
N VAL A 25 -5.62 -20.71 39.09
CA VAL A 25 -4.57 -20.12 38.25
C VAL A 25 -3.36 -19.90 39.15
N SER A 26 -2.19 -20.41 38.74
CA SER A 26 -0.96 -20.17 39.48
C SER A 26 -0.31 -18.87 39.00
N TYR A 27 0.19 -18.07 39.94
CA TYR A 27 0.87 -16.82 39.63
C TYR A 27 2.35 -16.85 40.02
N GLN A 28 3.18 -16.21 39.19
CA GLN A 28 4.59 -15.93 39.46
C GLN A 28 4.72 -14.61 40.21
N LEU A 29 5.50 -14.62 41.29
CA LEU A 29 5.76 -13.43 42.09
C LEU A 29 6.80 -12.55 41.41
N VAL A 30 6.44 -11.32 41.05
CA VAL A 30 7.37 -10.34 40.48
C VAL A 30 7.55 -9.16 41.43
N SER A 31 8.68 -9.16 42.14
CA SER A 31 9.08 -8.09 43.07
C SER A 31 10.28 -7.33 42.51
N ASN A 32 10.21 -6.00 42.56
CA ASN A 32 11.28 -5.12 42.08
C ASN A 32 12.03 -4.45 43.24
N LEU A 33 11.89 -4.97 44.47
CA LEU A 33 12.64 -4.50 45.62
C LEU A 33 14.05 -5.08 45.61
N ASN A 34 15.04 -4.19 45.73
CA ASN A 34 16.43 -4.59 45.89
C ASN A 34 16.81 -4.42 47.36
N ILE A 35 16.74 -5.51 48.14
CA ILE A 35 17.03 -5.51 49.56
C ILE A 35 18.47 -5.99 49.78
N PRO A 36 19.26 -5.32 50.66
CA PRO A 36 20.59 -5.79 51.02
C PRO A 36 20.56 -7.23 51.57
N ALA A 37 21.47 -8.09 51.11
CA ALA A 37 21.53 -9.51 51.49
C ALA A 37 21.74 -9.77 52.99
N ASP A 38 22.14 -8.73 53.74
CA ASP A 38 22.54 -8.80 55.15
C ASP A 38 21.34 -8.83 56.13
N MET A 39 20.10 -8.74 55.63
CA MET A 39 18.85 -8.61 56.42
C MET A 39 18.07 -9.92 56.64
N LEU A 40 18.66 -11.09 56.38
CA LEU A 40 18.02 -12.37 56.67
C LEU A 40 17.72 -12.50 58.18
N ILE A 41 16.54 -13.04 58.56
CA ILE A 41 16.28 -13.42 59.96
C ILE A 41 17.35 -14.43 60.38
N ALA A 42 18.31 -13.98 61.19
CA ALA A 42 19.38 -14.79 61.75
C ALA A 42 18.94 -15.53 63.03
N SER A 43 17.67 -15.91 63.14
CA SER A 43 17.20 -16.70 64.28
C SER A 43 17.31 -18.20 63.98
N GLU A 44 17.95 -18.95 64.88
CA GLU A 44 18.10 -20.42 64.81
C GLU A 44 16.77 -21.21 64.81
N LYS A 45 15.60 -20.53 64.82
CA LYS A 45 14.28 -21.13 65.04
C LYS A 45 13.23 -20.70 64.01
N ASN A 46 13.57 -20.61 62.72
CA ASN A 46 12.56 -20.60 61.67
C ASN A 46 12.30 -22.03 61.14
N PRO A 47 11.23 -22.74 61.59
CA PRO A 47 10.93 -24.09 61.12
C PRO A 47 10.44 -24.15 59.67
N TRP A 48 10.13 -23.00 59.06
CA TRP A 48 9.61 -22.89 57.69
C TRP A 48 10.67 -22.49 56.66
N ARG A 49 11.94 -22.37 57.06
CA ARG A 49 13.03 -22.04 56.14
C ARG A 49 13.14 -23.11 55.05
N ASP A 50 13.24 -22.70 53.79
CA ASP A 50 13.23 -23.54 52.60
C ASP A 50 11.93 -24.35 52.36
N ALA A 51 10.91 -24.20 53.22
CA ALA A 51 9.60 -24.77 52.99
C ALA A 51 8.90 -24.06 51.83
N THR A 52 8.09 -24.82 51.07
CA THR A 52 7.24 -24.25 50.01
C THR A 52 5.81 -24.17 50.53
N LEU A 53 5.27 -22.95 50.65
CA LEU A 53 3.91 -22.70 51.11
C LEU A 53 3.03 -22.27 49.94
N ARG A 54 1.82 -22.84 49.88
CA ARG A 54 0.80 -22.50 48.89
C ARG A 54 -0.03 -21.34 49.43
N VAL A 55 0.03 -20.21 48.74
CA VAL A 55 -0.61 -18.95 49.15
C VAL A 55 -1.82 -18.69 48.27
N GLY A 56 -2.99 -18.49 48.88
CA GLY A 56 -4.20 -18.06 48.18
C GLY A 56 -4.34 -16.54 48.16
N ILE A 57 -4.66 -16.00 46.98
CA ILE A 57 -5.05 -14.59 46.78
C ILE A 57 -6.37 -14.49 45.99
N ILE A 58 -7.04 -13.33 46.08
CA ILE A 58 -8.20 -13.02 45.22
C ILE A 58 -7.69 -12.62 43.82
N SER A 59 -8.21 -13.26 42.77
CA SER A 59 -7.87 -13.05 41.34
C SER A 59 -8.57 -11.84 40.74
N GLU A 60 -8.67 -10.76 41.51
CA GLU A 60 -9.21 -9.49 41.04
C GLU A 60 -8.11 -8.43 41.13
N ASN A 61 -8.02 -7.60 40.08
CA ASN A 61 -7.09 -6.49 40.06
C ASN A 61 -7.54 -5.39 41.01
N ALA A 62 -6.85 -5.30 42.15
CA ALA A 62 -7.03 -4.28 43.17
C ALA A 62 -5.78 -3.40 43.24
N SER A 63 -5.54 -2.58 42.22
CA SER A 63 -4.36 -1.71 42.17
C SER A 63 -4.40 -0.64 43.28
N PRO A 64 -3.28 -0.36 43.97
CA PRO A 64 -1.91 -0.84 43.74
C PRO A 64 -1.55 -2.16 44.44
N TYR A 65 -2.47 -2.80 45.16
CA TYR A 65 -2.19 -3.99 45.96
C TYR A 65 -1.88 -5.23 45.12
N ASN A 66 -2.84 -5.66 44.30
CA ASN A 66 -2.70 -6.76 43.36
C ASN A 66 -2.82 -6.22 41.93
N ILE A 67 -1.79 -6.44 41.13
CA ILE A 67 -1.76 -6.13 39.70
C ILE A 67 -1.34 -7.41 38.98
N ILE A 68 -2.34 -8.13 38.47
CA ILE A 68 -2.16 -9.41 37.78
C ILE A 68 -2.19 -9.14 36.27
N VAL A 69 -1.10 -9.51 35.60
CA VAL A 69 -0.96 -9.46 34.14
C VAL A 69 -0.53 -10.84 33.69
N ASP A 70 -1.37 -11.51 32.90
CA ASP A 70 -1.22 -12.92 32.54
C ASP A 70 -1.04 -13.80 33.79
N GLU A 71 0.12 -14.44 33.95
CA GLU A 71 0.46 -15.27 35.11
C GLU A 71 1.37 -14.55 36.11
N ASP A 72 1.67 -13.26 35.93
CA ASP A 72 2.56 -12.51 36.82
C ASP A 72 1.77 -11.65 37.82
N LEU A 73 2.15 -11.74 39.10
CA LEU A 73 1.65 -10.89 40.18
C LEU A 73 2.64 -9.75 40.47
N TYR A 74 2.18 -8.53 40.23
CA TYR A 74 2.83 -7.26 40.59
C TYR A 74 2.03 -6.53 41.68
N GLY A 75 2.59 -5.43 42.17
CA GLY A 75 1.92 -4.52 43.11
C GLY A 75 2.56 -4.51 44.49
N LEU A 76 1.93 -3.80 45.42
CA LEU A 76 2.39 -3.67 46.80
C LEU A 76 2.46 -5.03 47.50
N ASN A 77 1.47 -5.89 47.28
CA ASN A 77 1.44 -7.22 47.86
C ASN A 77 2.54 -8.12 47.27
N ALA A 78 2.86 -7.96 45.98
CA ALA A 78 3.98 -8.69 45.38
C ALA A 78 5.33 -8.26 45.98
N ASP A 79 5.54 -6.95 46.10
CA ASP A 79 6.75 -6.37 46.68
C ASP A 79 6.92 -6.83 48.15
N TYR A 80 5.87 -6.73 48.97
CA TYR A 80 5.92 -7.16 50.37
C TYR A 80 6.12 -8.67 50.53
N LEU A 81 5.42 -9.50 49.75
CA LEU A 81 5.61 -10.95 49.79
C LEU A 81 7.02 -11.35 49.35
N GLY A 82 7.61 -10.62 48.40
CA GLY A 82 9.02 -10.78 48.00
C GLY A 82 10.00 -10.48 49.15
N TYR A 83 9.73 -9.44 49.93
CA TYR A 83 10.48 -9.14 51.16
C TYR A 83 10.37 -10.30 52.17
N VAL A 84 9.16 -10.76 52.47
CA VAL A 84 8.94 -11.87 53.42
C VAL A 84 9.66 -13.13 52.94
N GLN A 85 9.58 -13.45 51.65
CA GLN A 85 10.27 -14.59 51.05
C GLN A 85 11.80 -14.50 51.23
N GLN A 86 12.39 -13.33 50.99
CA GLN A 86 13.83 -13.14 51.20
C GLN A 86 14.21 -13.28 52.67
N VAL A 87 13.51 -12.61 53.57
CA VAL A 87 13.91 -12.51 54.99
C VAL A 87 13.65 -13.80 55.77
N THR A 88 12.58 -14.53 55.45
CA THR A 88 12.24 -15.81 56.10
C THR A 88 12.89 -17.01 55.42
N GLY A 89 13.19 -16.93 54.12
CA GLY A 89 13.62 -18.06 53.31
C GLY A 89 12.51 -19.05 52.93
N ILE A 90 11.24 -18.70 53.16
CA ILE A 90 10.07 -19.47 52.71
C ILE A 90 9.87 -19.24 51.21
N ARG A 91 9.57 -20.30 50.44
CA ARG A 91 9.16 -20.17 49.03
C ARG A 91 7.64 -20.14 48.92
N PHE A 92 7.11 -19.12 48.25
CA PHE A 92 5.65 -19.01 48.05
C PHE A 92 5.23 -19.49 46.65
N GLN A 93 4.22 -20.34 46.60
CA GLN A 93 3.49 -20.69 45.38
C GLN A 93 2.11 -20.05 45.43
N ILE A 94 1.82 -19.16 44.49
CA ILE A 94 0.62 -18.31 44.57
C ILE A 94 -0.48 -18.91 43.71
N TYR A 95 -1.69 -18.98 44.27
CA TYR A 95 -2.90 -19.47 43.63
C TYR A 95 -4.01 -18.43 43.71
N GLY A 96 -4.63 -18.19 42.57
CA GLY A 96 -5.74 -17.27 42.41
C GLY A 96 -7.12 -17.92 42.58
N PHE A 97 -8.02 -17.22 43.26
CA PHE A 97 -9.42 -17.61 43.46
C PHE A 97 -10.38 -16.45 43.17
N ALA A 98 -11.64 -16.71 42.83
CA ALA A 98 -12.56 -15.66 42.39
C ALA A 98 -13.09 -14.78 43.54
N ASP A 99 -13.27 -15.36 44.73
CA ASP A 99 -13.88 -14.69 45.88
C ASP A 99 -13.31 -15.21 47.21
N LEU A 100 -13.63 -14.52 48.31
CA LEU A 100 -13.18 -14.87 49.66
C LEU A 100 -13.71 -16.25 50.12
N ALA A 101 -14.93 -16.63 49.73
CA ALA A 101 -15.52 -17.90 50.14
C ALA A 101 -14.79 -19.10 49.54
N GLN A 102 -14.35 -19.00 48.28
CA GLN A 102 -13.52 -20.02 47.63
C GLN A 102 -12.12 -20.11 48.25
N LEU A 103 -11.55 -18.98 48.68
CA LEU A 103 -10.28 -18.93 49.40
C LEU A 103 -10.35 -19.65 50.75
N GLU A 104 -11.37 -19.34 51.55
CA GLU A 104 -11.59 -20.00 52.85
C GLU A 104 -11.82 -21.50 52.68
N GLN A 105 -12.61 -21.90 51.68
CA GLN A 105 -12.82 -23.32 51.36
C GLN A 105 -11.52 -24.02 50.93
N ALA A 106 -10.68 -23.33 50.14
CA ALA A 106 -9.38 -23.85 49.73
C ALA A 106 -8.42 -24.00 50.91
N LEU A 107 -8.47 -23.09 51.89
CA LEU A 107 -7.69 -23.19 53.12
C LEU A 107 -8.15 -24.38 53.97
N HIS A 108 -9.46 -24.48 54.26
CA HIS A 108 -10.02 -25.58 55.07
C HIS A 108 -9.86 -26.97 54.43
N SER A 109 -9.85 -27.05 53.10
CA SER A 109 -9.58 -28.30 52.38
C SER A 109 -8.10 -28.65 52.27
N GLY A 110 -7.20 -27.77 52.73
CA GLY A 110 -5.75 -27.94 52.64
C GLY A 110 -5.22 -27.82 51.21
N ALA A 111 -5.95 -27.19 50.30
CA ALA A 111 -5.48 -26.87 48.94
C ALA A 111 -4.46 -25.72 48.94
N ILE A 112 -4.58 -24.81 49.91
CA ILE A 112 -3.61 -23.76 50.21
C ILE A 112 -3.27 -23.78 51.72
N ASP A 113 -2.14 -23.18 52.08
CA ASP A 113 -1.61 -23.16 53.44
C ASP A 113 -1.75 -21.78 54.12
N LEU A 114 -1.94 -20.71 53.32
CA LEU A 114 -1.93 -19.32 53.77
C LEU A 114 -2.83 -18.44 52.90
N LEU A 115 -3.63 -17.58 53.52
CA LEU A 115 -4.34 -16.49 52.86
C LEU A 115 -3.51 -15.21 52.90
N TYR A 116 -3.46 -14.50 51.77
CA TYR A 116 -2.66 -13.28 51.62
C TYR A 116 -3.38 -12.19 50.82
N GLY A 117 -3.04 -10.93 51.09
CA GLY A 117 -3.59 -9.78 50.37
C GLY A 117 -5.04 -9.45 50.71
N ILE A 118 -5.56 -9.96 51.83
CA ILE A 118 -6.96 -9.79 52.24
C ILE A 118 -7.04 -8.70 53.32
N PRO A 119 -7.97 -7.74 53.19
CA PRO A 119 -8.27 -6.79 54.26
C PRO A 119 -8.79 -7.50 55.52
N GLN A 120 -8.40 -7.01 56.70
CA GLN A 120 -8.86 -7.53 57.97
C GLN A 120 -10.37 -7.30 58.18
N ASN A 121 -11.21 -8.31 58.03
CA ASN A 121 -12.66 -8.19 58.19
C ASN A 121 -13.19 -9.16 59.28
N GLU A 122 -14.41 -8.93 59.77
CA GLU A 122 -15.14 -9.81 60.70
C GLU A 122 -15.24 -11.25 60.17
N ALA A 123 -15.25 -11.45 58.84
CA ALA A 123 -15.25 -12.78 58.22
C ALA A 123 -14.01 -13.63 58.52
N LEU A 124 -12.90 -13.03 58.95
CA LEU A 124 -11.64 -13.73 59.27
C LEU A 124 -11.53 -14.12 60.75
N GLU A 125 -12.57 -13.89 61.58
CA GLU A 125 -12.52 -14.14 63.03
C GLU A 125 -12.26 -15.60 63.42
N ASP A 126 -12.66 -16.55 62.58
CA ASP A 126 -12.47 -18.00 62.82
C ASP A 126 -11.02 -18.48 62.52
N LEU A 127 -10.18 -17.65 61.89
CA LEU A 127 -8.81 -17.97 61.50
C LEU A 127 -7.78 -17.28 62.40
N LYS A 128 -6.53 -17.78 62.40
CA LYS A 128 -5.42 -17.04 63.03
C LYS A 128 -4.91 -15.98 62.06
N ILE A 129 -5.04 -14.71 62.44
CA ILE A 129 -4.60 -13.56 61.66
C ILE A 129 -3.28 -12.98 62.21
N SER A 130 -2.44 -12.48 61.30
CA SER A 130 -1.22 -11.74 61.66
C SER A 130 -1.55 -10.33 62.14
N GLN A 131 -0.53 -9.64 62.66
CA GLN A 131 -0.55 -8.18 62.72
C GLN A 131 -0.66 -7.60 61.30
N PRO A 132 -1.27 -6.41 61.12
CA PRO A 132 -1.33 -5.76 59.82
C PRO A 132 0.07 -5.47 59.29
N TYR A 133 0.37 -5.99 58.11
CA TYR A 133 1.66 -5.77 57.46
C TYR A 133 1.68 -4.47 56.65
N TYR A 134 0.50 -3.98 56.27
CA TYR A 134 0.32 -2.69 55.62
C TYR A 134 -1.02 -2.08 56.05
N VAL A 135 -1.01 -0.78 56.36
CA VAL A 135 -2.18 -0.03 56.81
C VAL A 135 -2.31 1.23 55.96
N SER A 136 -3.43 1.36 55.24
CA SER A 136 -3.74 2.51 54.40
C SER A 136 -4.94 3.24 54.97
N ASN A 137 -4.80 4.52 55.34
CA ASN A 137 -5.90 5.27 55.95
C ASN A 137 -6.98 5.60 54.92
N LEU A 138 -8.26 5.51 55.29
CA LEU A 138 -9.34 5.91 54.40
C LEU A 138 -9.40 7.44 54.28
N ARG A 139 -9.43 7.93 53.04
CA ARG A 139 -9.45 9.35 52.70
C ARG A 139 -10.75 9.70 51.99
N VAL A 140 -11.26 10.88 52.32
CA VAL A 140 -12.37 11.50 51.59
C VAL A 140 -11.77 12.39 50.52
N LEU A 141 -12.18 12.20 49.27
CA LEU A 141 -11.65 12.89 48.12
C LEU A 141 -12.76 13.69 47.45
N ARG A 142 -12.38 14.83 46.88
CA ARG A 142 -13.27 15.70 46.11
C ARG A 142 -12.55 16.26 44.90
N ASP A 143 -13.33 16.63 43.91
CA ASP A 143 -12.86 17.29 42.70
C ASP A 143 -12.90 18.81 42.83
N ARG A 144 -11.80 19.50 42.48
CA ARG A 144 -11.71 20.97 42.41
C ARG A 144 -12.73 21.57 41.44
N SER A 145 -13.15 20.85 40.39
CA SER A 145 -14.19 21.35 39.47
C SER A 145 -15.62 21.12 39.95
N ASN A 146 -15.83 20.44 41.08
CA ASN A 146 -17.16 20.26 41.62
C ASN A 146 -17.65 21.53 42.34
N ASP A 147 -18.47 22.32 41.65
CA ASP A 147 -19.05 23.56 42.17
C ASP A 147 -20.15 23.35 43.23
N ARG A 148 -20.64 22.12 43.43
CA ARG A 148 -21.77 21.83 44.32
C ARG A 148 -21.29 21.90 45.77
N ARG A 149 -21.68 22.95 46.51
CA ARG A 149 -21.23 23.22 47.91
C ARG A 149 -21.99 22.42 48.96
N VAL A 150 -21.80 21.11 48.93
CA VAL A 150 -22.43 20.16 49.88
C VAL A 150 -21.37 19.69 50.85
N MET A 151 -21.67 19.73 52.16
CA MET A 151 -20.82 19.19 53.24
C MET A 151 -20.94 17.68 53.29
N LEU A 152 -19.88 16.99 53.70
CA LEU A 152 -19.83 15.53 53.70
C LEU A 152 -20.93 14.94 54.59
N ASN A 153 -21.13 15.53 55.77
CA ASN A 153 -22.11 15.08 56.78
C ASN A 153 -23.55 15.54 56.52
N SER A 154 -23.85 16.09 55.34
CA SER A 154 -25.20 16.53 54.99
C SER A 154 -26.02 15.42 54.33
N ALA A 155 -27.34 15.45 54.51
CA ALA A 155 -28.24 14.45 53.94
C ALA A 155 -28.22 14.40 52.39
N ASP A 156 -27.75 15.47 51.75
CA ASP A 156 -27.70 15.64 50.30
C ASP A 156 -26.35 15.27 49.67
N ALA A 157 -25.38 14.83 50.49
CA ALA A 157 -24.04 14.45 50.06
C ALA A 157 -24.04 13.09 49.38
N ARG A 158 -23.58 13.01 48.13
CA ARG A 158 -23.46 11.75 47.39
C ARG A 158 -22.02 11.24 47.47
N VAL A 159 -21.84 10.01 47.94
CA VAL A 159 -20.52 9.42 48.17
C VAL A 159 -20.35 8.20 47.27
N ALA A 160 -19.25 8.15 46.50
CA ALA A 160 -18.82 6.97 45.76
C ALA A 160 -17.77 6.19 46.58
N ILE A 161 -17.88 4.87 46.62
CA ILE A 161 -16.92 3.98 47.27
C ILE A 161 -16.83 2.64 46.53
N SER A 162 -15.66 1.99 46.55
CA SER A 162 -15.53 0.63 46.03
C SER A 162 -15.94 -0.44 47.04
N THR A 163 -16.25 -1.64 46.56
CA THR A 163 -16.54 -2.82 47.39
C THR A 163 -15.41 -3.12 48.39
N LEU A 164 -14.16 -3.15 47.94
CA LEU A 164 -12.98 -3.43 48.78
C LEU A 164 -12.83 -2.40 49.92
N THR A 165 -13.01 -1.11 49.62
CA THR A 165 -12.91 -0.03 50.61
C THR A 165 -14.09 -0.06 51.60
N ASP A 166 -15.30 -0.40 51.13
CA ASP A 166 -16.52 -0.47 51.96
C ASP A 166 -16.44 -1.58 53.02
N MET A 167 -15.70 -2.67 52.77
CA MET A 167 -15.53 -3.78 53.72
C MET A 167 -14.99 -3.34 55.09
N GLN A 168 -14.16 -2.28 55.15
CA GLN A 168 -13.60 -1.75 56.40
C GLN A 168 -14.37 -0.56 56.95
N ALA A 169 -14.89 0.28 56.06
CA ALA A 169 -15.55 1.50 56.45
C ALA A 169 -16.90 1.25 57.15
N GLY A 170 -17.53 0.09 56.87
CA GLY A 170 -18.59 -0.51 57.69
C GLY A 170 -19.72 0.46 58.07
N ASN A 171 -20.02 0.56 59.37
CA ASN A 171 -21.06 1.46 59.87
C ASN A 171 -20.63 2.93 59.96
N ALA A 172 -19.33 3.25 59.89
CA ALA A 172 -18.85 4.64 59.95
C ALA A 172 -19.35 5.45 58.75
N LEU A 173 -19.46 4.83 57.56
CA LEU A 173 -20.04 5.44 56.37
C LEU A 173 -21.50 5.86 56.53
N LYS A 174 -22.31 5.05 57.23
CA LYS A 174 -23.73 5.36 57.48
C LYS A 174 -23.90 6.59 58.37
N ALA A 175 -22.90 6.90 59.21
CA ALA A 175 -22.88 8.11 60.02
C ALA A 175 -22.44 9.36 59.23
N VAL A 176 -21.79 9.17 58.08
CA VAL A 176 -21.23 10.23 57.23
C VAL A 176 -22.21 10.67 56.15
N SER A 177 -22.83 9.75 55.43
CA SER A 177 -23.85 10.10 54.43
C SER A 177 -24.92 9.03 54.29
N SER A 178 -26.15 9.46 53.99
CA SER A 178 -27.29 8.59 53.65
C SER A 178 -27.27 8.11 52.19
N HIS A 179 -26.48 8.73 51.31
CA HIS A 179 -26.43 8.44 49.87
C HIS A 179 -25.06 7.92 49.43
N VAL A 180 -24.77 6.65 49.77
CA VAL A 180 -23.54 5.95 49.38
C VAL A 180 -23.80 5.03 48.19
N GLN A 181 -23.09 5.24 47.09
CA GLN A 181 -23.12 4.41 45.90
C GLN A 181 -21.85 3.53 45.84
N ARG A 182 -22.07 2.22 45.74
CA ARG A 182 -21.01 1.20 45.67
C ARG A 182 -20.67 0.89 44.22
N TYR A 183 -19.38 0.69 43.98
CA TYR A 183 -18.81 0.31 42.69
C TYR A 183 -17.89 -0.89 42.85
N ASP A 184 -17.64 -1.64 41.78
CA ASP A 184 -16.84 -2.86 41.85
C ASP A 184 -15.38 -2.55 42.19
N ASN A 185 -14.84 -1.41 41.73
CA ASN A 185 -13.45 -1.02 41.99
C ASN A 185 -13.29 0.50 42.16
N ASN A 186 -12.15 0.90 42.72
CA ASN A 186 -11.83 2.31 42.98
C ASN A 186 -11.76 3.14 41.69
N LEU A 187 -11.44 2.53 40.54
CA LEU A 187 -11.40 3.21 39.25
C LEU A 187 -12.80 3.64 38.78
N GLN A 188 -13.80 2.75 38.87
CA GLN A 188 -15.19 3.10 38.58
C GLN A 188 -15.73 4.16 39.55
N ALA A 189 -15.41 4.03 40.85
CA ALA A 189 -15.85 4.97 41.88
C ALA A 189 -15.28 6.39 41.66
N VAL A 190 -14.01 6.53 41.26
CA VAL A 190 -13.44 7.85 40.99
C VAL A 190 -14.09 8.52 39.76
N TYR A 191 -14.47 7.76 38.73
CA TYR A 191 -15.16 8.33 37.57
C TYR A 191 -16.54 8.89 37.93
N ALA A 192 -17.22 8.33 38.93
CA ALA A 192 -18.46 8.89 39.44
C ALA A 192 -18.27 10.30 40.03
N LEU A 193 -17.15 10.52 40.71
CA LEU A 193 -16.76 11.85 41.22
C LEU A 193 -16.43 12.80 40.07
N LEU A 194 -15.58 12.39 39.13
CA LEU A 194 -15.15 13.23 37.99
C LEU A 194 -16.32 13.62 37.07
N ASN A 195 -17.31 12.74 36.92
CA ASN A 195 -18.51 13.01 36.13
C ASN A 195 -19.58 13.81 36.89
N GLY A 196 -19.32 14.22 38.14
CA GLY A 196 -20.27 14.96 38.99
C GLY A 196 -21.49 14.16 39.46
N SER A 197 -21.48 12.84 39.27
CA SER A 197 -22.53 11.93 39.74
C SER A 197 -22.48 11.72 41.26
N SER A 198 -21.28 11.83 41.83
CA SER A 198 -21.02 11.85 43.27
C SER A 198 -20.30 13.15 43.64
N ASP A 199 -20.48 13.60 44.88
CA ASP A 199 -19.81 14.80 45.39
C ASP A 199 -18.47 14.47 46.06
N TYR A 200 -18.38 13.27 46.61
CA TYR A 200 -17.21 12.74 47.30
C TYR A 200 -16.88 11.33 46.81
N PHE A 201 -15.60 10.99 46.85
CA PHE A 201 -15.07 9.65 46.63
C PHE A 201 -14.31 9.22 47.88
N ILE A 202 -14.60 8.04 48.42
CA ILE A 202 -13.86 7.49 49.56
C ILE A 202 -13.03 6.30 49.08
N ALA A 203 -11.72 6.37 49.33
CA ALA A 203 -10.78 5.30 49.07
C ALA A 203 -9.64 5.35 50.09
N ASP A 204 -8.93 4.23 50.24
CA ASP A 204 -7.70 4.23 51.02
C ASP A 204 -6.63 5.08 50.33
N GLU A 205 -5.70 5.63 51.12
CA GLU A 205 -4.67 6.57 50.66
C GLU A 205 -3.80 5.99 49.52
N ALA A 206 -3.38 4.73 49.63
CA ALA A 206 -2.56 4.07 48.61
C ALA A 206 -3.31 3.90 47.29
N SER A 207 -4.55 3.40 47.31
CA SER A 207 -5.38 3.27 46.10
C SER A 207 -5.71 4.61 45.47
N ALA A 208 -6.13 5.58 46.29
CA ALA A 208 -6.45 6.92 45.85
C ALA A 208 -5.24 7.58 45.19
N SER A 209 -4.09 7.51 45.85
CA SER A 209 -2.85 8.11 45.37
C SER A 209 -2.39 7.46 44.07
N PHE A 210 -2.42 6.14 44.00
CA PHE A 210 -2.07 5.41 42.78
C PHE A 210 -2.95 5.82 41.60
N ILE A 211 -4.28 5.88 41.80
CA ILE A 211 -5.23 6.26 40.74
C ILE A 211 -5.01 7.73 40.33
N ILE A 212 -4.85 8.65 41.28
CA ILE A 212 -4.59 10.06 41.01
C ILE A 212 -3.31 10.24 40.20
N ASP A 213 -2.26 9.52 40.54
CA ASP A 213 -0.97 9.59 39.84
C ASP A 213 -1.04 8.99 38.43
N GLN A 214 -1.60 7.77 38.30
CA GLN A 214 -1.69 7.08 37.01
C GLN A 214 -2.60 7.80 36.02
N LEU A 215 -3.70 8.38 36.50
CA LEU A 215 -4.64 9.13 35.66
C LEU A 215 -4.32 10.63 35.58
N GLN A 216 -3.24 11.08 36.22
CA GLN A 216 -2.82 12.49 36.27
C GLN A 216 -3.93 13.44 36.75
N LEU A 217 -4.71 13.01 37.74
CA LEU A 217 -5.87 13.75 38.25
C LEU A 217 -5.48 14.80 39.30
N GLY A 218 -4.64 15.77 38.91
CA GLY A 218 -4.17 16.86 39.80
C GLY A 218 -5.28 17.74 40.39
N GLN A 219 -6.50 17.63 39.86
CA GLN A 219 -7.70 18.29 40.38
C GLN A 219 -8.32 17.61 41.61
N LEU A 220 -7.95 16.36 41.92
CA LEU A 220 -8.50 15.66 43.08
C LEU A 220 -7.70 15.99 44.33
N TYR A 221 -8.41 16.13 45.44
CA TYR A 221 -7.81 16.43 46.72
C TYR A 221 -8.52 15.76 47.88
N GLN A 222 -7.76 15.56 48.96
CA GLN A 222 -8.26 15.02 50.21
C GLN A 222 -8.95 16.12 51.03
N ILE A 223 -10.06 15.74 51.65
CA ILE A 223 -10.76 16.53 52.64
C ILE A 223 -10.47 15.97 54.03
N GLU A 224 -10.04 16.83 54.94
CA GLU A 224 -9.93 16.52 56.36
C GLU A 224 -11.32 16.43 56.97
N SER A 225 -11.76 15.19 57.19
CA SER A 225 -12.99 14.90 57.91
C SER A 225 -12.69 14.77 59.40
N THR A 226 -13.55 15.34 60.25
CA THR A 226 -13.55 15.07 61.69
C THR A 226 -14.02 13.66 62.03
N VAL A 227 -14.62 12.96 61.06
CA VAL A 227 -15.06 11.57 61.22
C VAL A 227 -13.92 10.62 60.88
N ASN A 228 -13.54 9.79 61.85
CA ASN A 228 -12.59 8.70 61.60
C ASN A 228 -13.29 7.61 60.79
N LEU A 229 -12.92 7.50 59.51
CA LEU A 229 -13.45 6.48 58.60
C LEU A 229 -12.75 5.12 58.75
N GLY A 230 -11.69 5.03 59.57
CA GLY A 230 -10.90 3.82 59.73
C GLY A 230 -9.76 3.70 58.71
N ASN A 231 -9.23 2.49 58.59
CA ASN A 231 -8.13 2.17 57.69
C ASN A 231 -8.36 0.81 57.02
N LEU A 232 -7.72 0.65 55.86
CA LEU A 232 -7.61 -0.60 55.14
C LEU A 232 -6.32 -1.30 55.61
N SER A 233 -6.49 -2.29 56.50
CA SER A 233 -5.41 -3.06 57.09
C SER A 233 -5.31 -4.43 56.43
N PHE A 234 -4.15 -4.76 55.88
CA PHE A 234 -3.91 -6.06 55.22
C PHE A 234 -3.18 -7.02 56.15
N VAL A 235 -3.64 -8.27 56.18
CA VAL A 235 -3.14 -9.31 57.09
C VAL A 235 -2.85 -10.62 56.35
N PHE A 236 -2.08 -11.49 56.99
CA PHE A 236 -2.00 -12.90 56.66
C PHE A 236 -3.01 -13.68 57.52
N ALA A 237 -3.62 -14.73 56.98
CA ALA A 237 -4.50 -15.60 57.75
C ALA A 237 -4.24 -17.08 57.44
N ALA A 238 -4.20 -17.93 58.48
CA ALA A 238 -3.99 -19.36 58.34
C ALA A 238 -4.59 -20.13 59.53
N ASP A 239 -4.73 -21.45 59.38
CA ASP A 239 -5.14 -22.35 60.48
C ASP A 239 -3.99 -22.61 61.47
N ASN A 240 -2.73 -22.48 61.03
CA ASN A 240 -1.55 -22.82 61.82
C ASN A 240 -0.99 -21.60 62.58
N PRO A 241 -1.10 -21.55 63.92
CA PRO A 241 -0.61 -20.42 64.70
C PRO A 241 0.91 -20.21 64.58
N ALA A 242 1.70 -21.29 64.49
CA ALA A 242 3.16 -21.19 64.44
C ALA A 242 3.67 -20.54 63.14
N LEU A 243 2.91 -20.68 62.04
CA LEU A 243 3.19 -19.98 60.78
C LEU A 243 2.94 -18.48 60.95
N ILE A 244 1.80 -18.11 61.54
CA ILE A 244 1.45 -16.70 61.79
C ILE A 244 2.45 -16.03 62.74
N ASP A 245 2.90 -16.73 63.79
CA ASP A 245 3.93 -16.21 64.71
C ASP A 245 5.25 -15.92 63.97
N THR A 246 5.64 -16.80 63.03
CA THR A 246 6.84 -16.59 62.19
C THR A 246 6.69 -15.36 61.30
N LEU A 247 5.52 -15.19 60.67
CA LEU A 247 5.23 -14.03 59.83
C LEU A 247 5.16 -12.72 60.64
N ASN A 248 4.60 -12.76 61.85
CA ASN A 248 4.56 -11.61 62.76
C ASN A 248 5.95 -11.10 63.13
N VAL A 249 6.93 -11.99 63.32
CA VAL A 249 8.33 -11.59 63.54
C VAL A 249 8.88 -10.88 62.30
N ALA A 250 8.63 -11.40 61.09
CA ALA A 250 9.08 -10.75 59.86
C ALA A 250 8.42 -9.37 59.61
N ILE A 251 7.17 -9.20 60.05
CA ILE A 251 6.45 -7.93 60.00
C ILE A 251 7.03 -6.93 61.02
N ALA A 252 7.26 -7.37 62.26
CA ALA A 252 7.77 -6.52 63.34
C ALA A 252 9.23 -6.07 63.11
N ASP A 253 10.06 -6.94 62.53
CA ASP A 253 11.47 -6.67 62.25
C ASP A 253 11.70 -5.91 60.93
N ALA A 254 10.62 -5.52 60.23
CA ALA A 254 10.74 -4.82 58.95
C ALA A 254 11.38 -3.43 59.10
N PRO A 255 12.49 -3.13 58.38
CA PRO A 255 13.13 -1.83 58.44
C PRO A 255 12.19 -0.69 58.00
N MET A 256 12.24 0.43 58.72
CA MET A 256 11.45 1.61 58.37
C MET A 256 11.79 2.15 56.98
N GLU A 257 13.04 2.04 56.54
CA GLU A 257 13.50 2.44 55.21
C GLU A 257 12.80 1.65 54.10
N LEU A 258 12.60 0.34 54.31
CA LEU A 258 11.88 -0.51 53.36
C LEU A 258 10.40 -0.11 53.30
N MET A 259 9.77 0.06 54.46
CA MET A 259 8.35 0.48 54.52
C MET A 259 8.15 1.85 53.87
N ASN A 260 9.08 2.79 54.09
CA ASN A 260 9.07 4.08 53.41
C ASN A 260 9.32 3.95 51.90
N ALA A 261 10.16 3.01 51.45
CA ALA A 261 10.40 2.75 50.02
C ALA A 261 9.16 2.16 49.34
N ILE A 262 8.51 1.17 49.96
CA ILE A 262 7.24 0.60 49.48
C ILE A 262 6.15 1.68 49.46
N GLN A 263 6.02 2.45 50.55
CA GLN A 263 5.02 3.51 50.64
C GLN A 263 5.28 4.63 49.63
N SER A 264 6.50 5.14 49.49
CA SER A 264 6.81 6.21 48.52
C SER A 264 6.66 5.77 47.06
N ARG A 265 6.88 4.48 46.77
CA ARG A 265 6.71 3.90 45.43
C ARG A 265 5.24 3.77 45.04
N TRP A 266 4.40 3.30 45.95
CA TRP A 266 3.00 2.94 45.65
C TRP A 266 1.98 3.98 46.14
N SER A 267 2.38 4.90 47.02
CA SER A 267 1.51 5.92 47.65
C SER A 267 2.24 7.26 47.78
N LYS A 268 2.01 8.15 46.83
CA LYS A 268 2.37 9.58 46.95
C LYS A 268 1.39 10.31 47.87
N LYS A 269 1.82 11.38 48.53
CA LYS A 269 0.90 12.18 49.37
C LYS A 269 -0.11 12.95 48.51
N ILE A 270 -1.38 12.87 48.88
CA ILE A 270 -2.49 13.60 48.25
C ILE A 270 -2.62 14.97 48.94
N PRO A 271 -2.79 16.09 48.19
CA PRO A 271 -3.02 17.40 48.79
C PRO A 271 -4.27 17.39 49.68
N SER A 272 -4.17 17.96 50.89
CA SER A 272 -5.24 17.97 51.90
C SER A 272 -5.83 19.37 52.09
N TYR A 273 -7.16 19.44 52.26
CA TYR A 273 -7.93 20.65 52.45
C TYR A 273 -9.03 20.44 53.50
N LEU A 274 -9.54 21.53 54.07
CA LEU A 274 -10.71 21.47 54.95
C LEU A 274 -12.00 21.29 54.13
N ASP A 275 -13.00 20.62 54.70
CA ASP A 275 -14.32 20.54 54.06
C ASP A 275 -14.98 21.93 54.00
N THR A 276 -15.95 22.08 53.09
CA THR A 276 -16.67 23.35 52.89
C THR A 276 -17.26 23.88 54.20
N GLY A 277 -16.95 25.12 54.56
CA GLY A 277 -17.53 25.81 55.73
C GLY A 277 -16.88 25.49 57.09
N ASN A 278 -15.77 24.76 57.12
CA ASN A 278 -15.04 24.45 58.36
C ASN A 278 -13.99 25.49 58.77
N ALA A 279 -13.97 26.68 58.16
CA ALA A 279 -13.07 27.74 58.61
C ALA A 279 -13.36 28.12 60.07
N ASP A 280 -12.31 28.12 60.90
CA ASP A 280 -12.38 28.58 62.30
C ASP A 280 -12.53 30.12 62.36
N LEU A 281 -13.74 30.60 62.06
CA LEU A 281 -14.12 32.00 62.04
C LEU A 281 -14.79 32.39 63.37
N THR A 282 -14.35 33.52 63.92
CA THR A 282 -15.02 34.19 65.05
C THR A 282 -16.40 34.69 64.64
N GLN A 283 -17.26 34.99 65.62
CA GLN A 283 -18.61 35.48 65.34
C GLN A 283 -18.63 36.76 64.49
N MET A 284 -17.69 37.68 64.72
CA MET A 284 -17.57 38.92 63.93
C MET A 284 -17.19 38.63 62.48
N GLU A 285 -16.29 37.67 62.24
CA GLU A 285 -15.87 37.26 60.90
C GLU A 285 -17.00 36.53 60.17
N LYS A 286 -17.74 35.65 60.85
CA LYS A 286 -18.93 34.99 60.28
C LYS A 286 -19.98 36.00 59.81
N SER A 287 -20.35 36.96 60.66
CA SER A 287 -21.29 38.02 60.27
C SER A 287 -20.75 38.91 59.13
N TRP A 288 -19.42 39.12 59.07
CA TRP A 288 -18.81 39.85 57.96
C TRP A 288 -18.94 39.08 56.64
N VAL A 289 -18.68 37.77 56.64
CA VAL A 289 -18.80 36.87 55.48
C VAL A 289 -20.25 36.81 54.98
N GLU A 290 -21.22 36.72 55.89
CA GLU A 290 -22.64 36.71 55.54
C GLU A 290 -23.06 38.01 54.83
N LYS A 291 -22.54 39.16 55.28
CA LYS A 291 -22.81 40.48 54.69
C LYS A 291 -22.06 40.72 53.37
N HIS A 292 -20.88 40.13 53.20
CA HIS A 292 -19.99 40.33 52.05
C HIS A 292 -19.76 39.03 51.28
N ARG A 293 -20.85 38.41 50.82
CA ARG A 293 -20.77 37.13 50.08
C ARG A 293 -19.87 37.19 48.86
N THR A 294 -19.76 38.35 48.20
CA THR A 294 -18.83 38.55 47.07
C THR A 294 -17.80 39.61 47.43
N VAL A 295 -16.52 39.24 47.34
CA VAL A 295 -15.36 40.10 47.60
C VAL A 295 -14.61 40.32 46.30
N TYR A 296 -14.53 41.58 45.86
CA TYR A 296 -13.80 41.95 44.66
C TYR A 296 -12.31 42.09 44.95
N TYR A 297 -11.47 41.59 44.06
CA TYR A 297 -10.00 41.72 44.15
C TYR A 297 -9.42 42.32 42.89
N ALA A 298 -8.36 43.11 43.03
CA ALA A 298 -7.61 43.63 41.90
C ALA A 298 -6.54 42.61 41.48
N ALA A 299 -6.58 42.18 40.22
CA ALA A 299 -5.60 41.29 39.62
C ALA A 299 -5.05 41.89 38.33
N ILE A 300 -3.75 41.73 38.10
CA ILE A 300 -3.10 42.17 36.87
C ILE A 300 -3.33 41.07 35.82
N GLU A 301 -3.82 41.43 34.63
CA GLU A 301 -4.36 40.49 33.61
C GLU A 301 -3.37 39.41 33.15
N ASN A 302 -2.06 39.67 33.20
CA ASN A 302 -0.99 38.78 32.73
C ASN A 302 0.14 38.59 33.76
N ASN A 303 -0.18 38.58 35.06
CA ASN A 303 0.82 38.45 36.12
C ASN A 303 1.07 36.98 36.49
N PHE A 304 1.66 36.25 35.55
CA PHE A 304 1.99 34.83 35.71
C PHE A 304 3.05 34.62 36.80
N PRO A 305 3.02 33.50 37.53
CA PRO A 305 1.95 32.51 37.62
C PRO A 305 0.90 32.89 38.68
N PHE A 306 0.97 34.09 39.27
CA PHE A 306 0.11 34.49 40.39
C PHE A 306 -1.35 34.65 40.00
N ALA A 307 -1.63 35.44 38.96
CA ALA A 307 -2.97 35.67 38.46
C ALA A 307 -2.92 36.06 36.99
N TYR A 308 -3.72 35.40 36.18
CA TYR A 308 -3.96 35.77 34.78
C TYR A 308 -5.41 35.45 34.39
N ARG A 309 -5.83 36.08 33.30
CA ARG A 309 -7.14 35.84 32.70
C ARG A 309 -7.03 34.77 31.62
N GLY A 310 -7.73 33.65 31.80
CA GLY A 310 -7.83 32.58 30.79
C GLY A 310 -8.60 33.03 29.55
N SER A 311 -8.52 32.24 28.47
CA SER A 311 -9.27 32.52 27.23
C SER A 311 -10.79 32.48 27.41
N ASP A 312 -11.26 31.67 28.36
CA ASP A 312 -12.65 31.57 28.83
C ASP A 312 -13.09 32.79 29.67
N GLY A 313 -12.18 33.71 29.96
CA GLY A 313 -12.40 34.89 30.79
C GLY A 313 -12.36 34.61 32.29
N GLN A 314 -12.12 33.36 32.72
CA GLN A 314 -12.03 32.98 34.13
C GLN A 314 -10.64 33.31 34.70
N PRO A 315 -10.55 33.66 36.00
CA PRO A 315 -9.27 33.88 36.66
C PRO A 315 -8.56 32.55 36.91
N ARG A 316 -7.26 32.50 36.62
CA ARG A 316 -6.38 31.35 36.85
C ARG A 316 -5.06 31.81 37.45
N GLY A 317 -4.33 30.91 38.12
CA GLY A 317 -3.02 31.17 38.70
C GLY A 317 -2.91 30.75 40.16
N TYR A 318 -1.68 30.69 40.65
CA TYR A 318 -1.30 30.26 41.99
C TYR A 318 -2.05 31.03 43.10
N ALA A 319 -2.15 32.37 42.98
CA ALA A 319 -2.87 33.17 43.96
C ALA A 319 -4.40 32.95 43.86
N ILE A 320 -4.90 32.60 42.68
CA ILE A 320 -6.32 32.32 42.45
C ILE A 320 -6.71 30.97 43.07
N ASP A 321 -5.87 29.95 42.96
CA ASP A 321 -6.15 28.65 43.57
C ASP A 321 -6.13 28.74 45.10
N ILE A 322 -5.23 29.54 45.69
CA ILE A 322 -5.30 29.89 47.11
C ILE A 322 -6.64 30.57 47.45
N LEU A 323 -7.11 31.52 46.64
CA LEU A 323 -8.41 32.15 46.87
C LEU A 323 -9.60 31.18 46.73
N LYS A 324 -9.52 30.18 45.84
CA LYS A 324 -10.55 29.12 45.75
C LYS A 324 -10.62 28.31 47.04
N ILE A 325 -9.48 27.97 47.62
CA ILE A 325 -9.41 27.24 48.89
C ILE A 325 -10.01 28.08 50.02
N ILE A 326 -9.62 29.36 50.10
CA ILE A 326 -10.20 30.28 51.08
C ILE A 326 -11.72 30.43 50.86
N ALA A 327 -12.18 30.53 49.62
CA ALA A 327 -13.61 30.60 49.29
C ALA A 327 -14.36 29.33 49.73
N GLN A 328 -13.75 28.17 49.57
CA GLN A 328 -14.32 26.89 49.99
C GLN A 328 -14.44 26.80 51.52
N ASN A 329 -13.38 27.18 52.23
CA ASN A 329 -13.34 27.13 53.70
C ASN A 329 -14.30 28.14 54.34
N THR A 330 -14.39 29.34 53.77
CA THR A 330 -15.16 30.46 54.34
C THR A 330 -16.59 30.59 53.80
N GLY A 331 -16.86 30.05 52.62
CA GLY A 331 -18.11 30.27 51.87
C GLY A 331 -18.16 31.55 51.03
N LEU A 332 -17.10 32.38 51.05
CA LEU A 332 -16.99 33.59 50.23
C LEU A 332 -16.99 33.29 48.72
N ARG A 333 -17.25 34.31 47.93
CA ARG A 333 -17.04 34.33 46.48
C ARG A 333 -16.04 35.43 46.14
N PHE A 334 -14.91 35.07 45.55
CA PHE A 334 -13.94 36.05 45.05
C PHE A 334 -14.21 36.37 43.58
N ALA A 335 -14.25 37.65 43.23
CA ALA A 335 -14.47 38.11 41.86
C ALA A 335 -13.33 39.05 41.40
N PRO A 336 -12.72 38.82 40.22
CA PRO A 336 -11.62 39.64 39.73
C PRO A 336 -12.09 40.98 39.19
N LEU A 337 -11.32 42.03 39.44
CA LEU A 337 -11.26 43.28 38.69
C LEU A 337 -9.89 43.37 38.02
N TRP A 338 -9.88 43.29 36.70
CA TRP A 338 -8.66 43.21 35.90
C TRP A 338 -7.99 44.57 35.71
N ALA A 339 -6.70 44.63 36.00
CA ALA A 339 -5.83 45.77 35.77
C ALA A 339 -4.74 45.42 34.74
N ARG A 340 -4.29 46.41 33.98
CA ARG A 340 -3.20 46.26 33.00
C ARG A 340 -1.82 46.23 33.64
N ASN A 341 -1.67 46.94 34.76
CA ASN A 341 -0.43 47.08 35.49
C ASN A 341 -0.67 47.31 37.00
N ALA A 342 0.42 47.39 37.75
CA ALA A 342 0.40 47.51 39.20
C ALA A 342 -0.21 48.84 39.69
N GLU A 343 -0.01 49.93 38.94
CA GLU A 343 -0.59 51.24 39.28
C GLU A 343 -2.11 51.22 39.17
N GLN A 344 -2.67 50.69 38.08
CA GLN A 344 -4.12 50.56 37.92
C GLN A 344 -4.70 49.60 38.97
N ALA A 345 -4.00 48.51 39.30
CA ALA A 345 -4.42 47.61 40.38
C ALA A 345 -4.48 48.35 41.74
N ASP A 346 -3.48 49.20 42.02
CA ASP A 346 -3.47 50.03 43.22
C ASP A 346 -4.64 51.03 43.23
N GLN A 347 -4.95 51.66 42.10
CA GLN A 347 -6.11 52.56 41.98
C GLN A 347 -7.44 51.86 42.26
N LEU A 348 -7.63 50.62 41.78
CA LEU A 348 -8.85 49.84 42.03
C LEU A 348 -9.05 49.54 43.53
N VAL A 349 -7.98 49.23 44.25
CA VAL A 349 -8.08 48.95 45.70
C VAL A 349 -8.24 50.24 46.50
N LEU A 350 -7.44 51.26 46.21
CA LEU A 350 -7.46 52.52 46.96
C LEU A 350 -8.75 53.32 46.73
N SER A 351 -9.36 53.24 45.54
CA SER A 351 -10.69 53.81 45.27
C SER A 351 -11.84 52.99 45.88
N GLY A 352 -11.54 51.78 46.37
CA GLY A 352 -12.50 50.91 47.01
C GLY A 352 -13.39 50.06 46.10
N GLN A 353 -13.07 50.01 44.81
CA GLN A 353 -13.73 49.08 43.88
C GLN A 353 -13.32 47.63 44.16
N ALA A 354 -12.05 47.43 44.53
CA ALA A 354 -11.53 46.15 45.03
C ALA A 354 -11.21 46.23 46.52
N SER A 355 -11.37 45.12 47.24
CA SER A 355 -11.02 45.01 48.65
C SER A 355 -9.53 44.73 48.89
N PHE A 356 -8.89 44.03 47.97
CA PHE A 356 -7.46 43.70 48.07
C PHE A 356 -6.82 43.45 46.70
N ARG A 357 -5.49 43.50 46.65
CA ARG A 357 -4.65 43.15 45.49
C ARG A 357 -4.12 41.72 45.63
N THR A 358 -4.20 40.91 44.58
CA THR A 358 -3.86 39.47 44.62
C THR A 358 -2.38 39.16 44.80
N ALA A 359 -1.51 39.96 44.20
CA ALA A 359 -0.06 39.79 44.30
C ALA A 359 0.58 41.16 44.54
N LEU A 360 0.93 41.41 45.80
CA LEU A 360 1.59 42.63 46.24
C LEU A 360 2.98 42.29 46.81
N PRO A 361 4.08 42.68 46.15
CA PRO A 361 5.41 42.54 46.72
C PRO A 361 5.61 43.53 47.88
N LEU A 362 6.10 43.03 49.02
CA LEU A 362 6.29 43.80 50.24
C LEU A 362 7.60 44.59 50.21
N ALA A 363 7.59 45.67 49.45
CA ALA A 363 8.71 46.61 49.34
C ALA A 363 8.51 47.87 50.22
N ARG A 364 9.51 48.76 50.20
CA ARG A 364 9.48 50.03 50.95
C ARG A 364 8.29 50.88 50.50
N GLY A 365 7.55 51.45 51.46
CA GLY A 365 6.37 52.30 51.19
C GLY A 365 5.03 51.55 51.09
N VAL A 366 5.04 50.22 50.95
CA VAL A 366 3.80 49.43 50.84
C VAL A 366 2.94 49.47 52.11
N LYS A 367 3.56 49.40 53.29
CA LYS A 367 2.87 49.44 54.59
C LYS A 367 2.07 50.74 54.82
N ALA A 368 2.41 51.82 54.12
CA ALA A 368 1.67 53.08 54.21
C ALA A 368 0.32 53.03 53.47
N ARG A 369 0.15 52.11 52.50
CA ARG A 369 -1.03 52.03 51.62
C ARG A 369 -1.86 50.77 51.84
N TYR A 370 -1.24 49.70 52.37
CA TYR A 370 -1.85 48.39 52.50
C TYR A 370 -1.60 47.77 53.87
N SER A 371 -2.56 46.96 54.31
CA SER A 371 -2.34 45.91 55.30
C SER A 371 -2.09 44.60 54.55
N ALA A 372 -0.89 44.04 54.70
CA ALA A 372 -0.47 42.84 53.99
C ALA A 372 -0.83 41.57 54.76
N SER A 373 -1.36 40.57 54.06
CA SER A 373 -1.53 39.22 54.62
C SER A 373 -0.18 38.55 54.89
N MET A 374 -0.24 37.35 55.47
CA MET A 374 0.87 36.41 55.43
C MET A 374 1.35 36.21 53.98
N PRO A 375 2.67 36.21 53.74
CA PRO A 375 3.20 36.01 52.39
C PRO A 375 2.83 34.63 51.85
N ILE A 376 2.31 34.61 50.62
CA ILE A 376 1.97 33.38 49.89
C ILE A 376 3.15 32.87 49.05
N HIS A 377 4.13 33.72 48.78
CA HIS A 377 5.31 33.39 47.98
C HIS A 377 6.48 34.35 48.25
N ARG A 378 7.70 34.02 47.78
CA ARG A 378 8.86 34.91 47.75
C ARG A 378 9.45 34.97 46.35
N SER A 379 9.50 36.17 45.77
CA SER A 379 9.94 36.39 44.38
C SER A 379 11.24 37.17 44.30
N LEU A 380 12.05 36.87 43.29
CA LEU A 380 13.22 37.67 42.89
C LEU A 380 12.89 38.47 41.64
N TRP A 381 13.54 39.62 41.46
CA TRP A 381 13.49 40.39 40.22
C TRP A 381 14.82 40.20 39.48
N GLY A 382 14.73 40.04 38.17
CA GLY A 382 15.86 39.80 37.29
C GLY A 382 15.91 40.82 36.17
N VAL A 383 17.12 41.04 35.65
CA VAL A 383 17.36 41.85 34.46
C VAL A 383 17.47 40.92 33.26
N TYR A 384 16.68 41.19 32.23
CA TYR A 384 16.55 40.38 31.03
C TYR A 384 17.04 41.16 29.81
N VAL A 385 17.73 40.47 28.91
CA VAL A 385 18.33 41.04 27.70
C VAL A 385 18.04 40.15 26.50
N GLY A 386 18.24 40.66 25.28
CA GLY A 386 18.15 39.83 24.06
C GLY A 386 19.13 38.65 24.11
N GLN A 387 18.77 37.52 23.50
CA GLN A 387 19.54 36.28 23.52
C GLN A 387 21.01 36.48 23.10
N TYR A 388 21.23 37.33 22.10
CA TYR A 388 22.53 37.62 21.51
C TYR A 388 23.28 38.79 22.18
N ALA A 389 22.71 39.42 23.21
CA ALA A 389 23.40 40.44 23.98
C ALA A 389 24.51 39.79 24.82
N ASN A 390 25.76 40.23 24.61
CA ASN A 390 26.94 39.71 25.29
C ASN A 390 27.58 40.81 26.13
N GLY A 391 28.23 40.43 27.24
CA GLY A 391 28.94 41.39 28.11
C GLY A 391 28.05 42.17 29.09
N ILE A 392 26.78 41.78 29.26
CA ILE A 392 25.88 42.37 30.25
C ILE A 392 25.76 41.40 31.43
N SER A 393 26.33 41.77 32.58
CA SER A 393 26.35 40.96 33.80
C SER A 393 26.13 41.76 35.08
N THR A 394 26.21 43.09 34.99
CA THR A 394 26.04 44.01 36.11
C THR A 394 25.24 45.24 35.69
N TRP A 395 24.77 46.03 36.66
CA TRP A 395 24.13 47.33 36.40
C TRP A 395 25.04 48.31 35.65
N SER A 396 26.35 48.28 35.91
CA SER A 396 27.31 49.15 35.23
C SER A 396 27.42 48.89 33.73
N ASP A 397 27.16 47.65 33.28
CA ASP A 397 27.16 47.29 31.86
C ASP A 397 25.95 47.86 31.11
N LEU A 398 24.94 48.33 31.85
CA LEU A 398 23.71 48.93 31.32
C LEU A 398 23.71 50.47 31.37
N ALA A 399 24.84 51.09 31.71
CA ALA A 399 24.97 52.54 31.76
C ALA A 399 24.57 53.20 30.43
N GLY A 400 23.54 54.04 30.46
CA GLY A 400 23.03 54.77 29.28
C GLY A 400 22.26 53.89 28.29
N LYS A 401 21.83 52.71 28.72
CA LYS A 401 20.99 51.79 27.93
C LYS A 401 19.51 52.02 28.21
N ARG A 402 18.65 51.62 27.29
CA ARG A 402 17.19 51.73 27.43
C ARG A 402 16.66 50.55 28.25
N ILE A 403 16.23 50.82 29.47
CA ILE A 403 15.73 49.79 30.40
C ILE A 403 14.21 49.89 30.52
N GLY A 404 13.52 48.83 30.10
CA GLY A 404 12.07 48.73 30.19
C GLY A 404 11.58 48.30 31.58
N VAL A 405 10.56 48.98 32.09
CA VAL A 405 9.86 48.63 33.34
C VAL A 405 8.35 48.82 33.20
N LEU A 406 7.56 48.04 33.95
CA LEU A 406 6.11 48.23 34.01
C LEU A 406 5.71 49.38 34.93
N GLN A 407 4.64 50.07 34.58
CA GLN A 407 4.06 51.14 35.41
C GLN A 407 3.59 50.63 36.78
N GLY A 408 4.10 51.23 37.85
CA GLY A 408 3.81 50.89 39.24
C GLY A 408 4.48 49.61 39.76
N ASP A 409 5.31 48.94 38.96
CA ASP A 409 6.00 47.72 39.39
C ASP A 409 7.17 48.02 40.33
N LEU A 410 7.52 47.05 41.19
CA LEU A 410 8.69 47.12 42.06
C LEU A 410 9.99 47.38 41.27
N ALA A 411 10.08 46.87 40.04
CA ALA A 411 11.21 47.06 39.14
C ALA A 411 11.66 48.52 39.03
N GLN A 412 10.74 49.49 39.07
CA GLN A 412 11.06 50.93 39.00
C GLN A 412 11.98 51.39 40.15
N GLY A 413 11.80 50.82 41.34
CA GLY A 413 12.62 51.14 42.50
C GLY A 413 13.91 50.33 42.61
N LEU A 414 14.11 49.35 41.73
CA LEU A 414 15.29 48.49 41.69
C LEU A 414 16.35 48.98 40.70
N VAL A 415 15.93 49.66 39.65
CA VAL A 415 16.84 50.25 38.66
C VAL A 415 17.58 51.43 39.29
N PRO A 416 18.92 51.53 39.14
CA PRO A 416 19.69 52.67 39.61
C PRO A 416 19.18 54.00 39.04
N GLN A 417 19.19 55.07 39.85
CA GLN A 417 18.61 56.38 39.47
C GLN A 417 19.26 57.06 38.25
N ASN A 418 20.44 56.60 37.82
CA ASN A 418 21.20 57.20 36.73
C ASN A 418 20.84 56.64 35.35
N GLU A 419 19.98 55.62 35.27
CA GLU A 419 19.62 54.96 34.01
C GLU A 419 18.33 55.50 33.38
N GLU A 420 18.24 55.43 32.05
CA GLU A 420 17.05 55.83 31.32
C GLU A 420 15.98 54.73 31.37
N LEU A 421 14.91 55.01 32.13
CA LEU A 421 13.76 54.13 32.34
C LEU A 421 12.67 54.39 31.30
N ILE A 422 12.30 53.36 30.54
CA ILE A 422 11.16 53.39 29.62
C ILE A 422 9.99 52.67 30.27
N HIS A 423 8.91 53.42 30.54
CA HIS A 423 7.73 52.90 31.20
C HIS A 423 6.74 52.29 30.19
N PHE A 424 6.29 51.08 30.48
CA PHE A 424 5.27 50.39 29.69
C PHE A 424 3.97 50.24 30.48
N ALA A 425 2.85 50.42 29.78
CA ALA A 425 1.51 50.28 30.36
C ALA A 425 1.09 48.81 30.52
N ASP A 426 1.64 47.90 29.72
CA ASP A 426 1.35 46.47 29.74
C ASP A 426 2.60 45.62 29.47
N SER A 427 2.61 44.40 30.03
CA SER A 427 3.76 43.48 29.94
C SER A 427 4.07 43.08 28.50
N LYS A 428 3.04 42.84 27.67
CA LYS A 428 3.24 42.39 26.29
C LYS A 428 4.07 43.40 25.49
N ALA A 429 3.70 44.69 25.53
CA ALA A 429 4.42 45.75 24.83
C ALA A 429 5.88 45.86 25.28
N MET A 430 6.16 45.67 26.57
CA MET A 430 7.53 45.71 27.12
C MET A 430 8.41 44.58 26.56
N TYR A 431 7.91 43.34 26.57
CA TYR A 431 8.66 42.20 26.05
C TYR A 431 8.80 42.23 24.52
N ASP A 432 7.76 42.69 23.80
CA ASP A 432 7.83 42.92 22.34
C ASP A 432 8.92 43.95 21.99
N ALA A 433 9.04 45.02 22.79
CA ALA A 433 10.07 46.04 22.60
C ALA A 433 11.49 45.48 22.81
N LEU A 434 11.71 44.63 23.80
CA LEU A 434 13.01 43.96 24.00
C LEU A 434 13.33 42.97 22.86
N ALA A 435 12.37 42.13 22.47
CA ALA A 435 12.57 41.15 21.41
C ALA A 435 12.89 41.81 20.05
N ASN A 436 12.32 42.99 19.79
CA ASN A 436 12.55 43.78 18.58
C ASN A 436 13.77 44.72 18.66
N GLY A 437 14.54 44.70 19.76
CA GLY A 437 15.72 45.56 19.93
C GLY A 437 15.42 47.04 20.21
N GLN A 438 14.18 47.38 20.55
CA GLN A 438 13.77 48.72 21.00
C GLN A 438 14.15 48.97 22.46
N LEU A 439 14.39 47.92 23.24
CA LEU A 439 15.01 47.98 24.56
C LEU A 439 16.33 47.23 24.53
N ASP A 440 17.24 47.65 25.40
CA ASP A 440 18.49 46.96 25.64
C ASP A 440 18.34 45.94 26.78
N ALA A 441 17.51 46.26 27.78
CA ALA A 441 17.15 45.37 28.88
C ALA A 441 15.72 45.64 29.38
N LEU A 442 15.15 44.69 30.11
CA LEU A 442 13.95 44.90 30.93
C LEU A 442 14.17 44.32 32.33
N VAL A 443 13.39 44.79 33.31
CA VAL A 443 13.43 44.30 34.68
C VAL A 443 12.06 43.79 35.09
N ASP A 444 11.98 42.54 35.50
CA ASP A 444 10.72 41.88 35.87
C ASP A 444 10.96 40.76 36.89
N ASN A 445 9.89 40.28 37.51
CA ASN A 445 9.92 39.12 38.40
C ASN A 445 10.46 37.90 37.65
N VAL A 446 11.44 37.21 38.22
CA VAL A 446 12.13 36.09 37.58
C VAL A 446 11.17 34.98 37.14
N ILE A 447 10.16 34.68 37.96
CA ILE A 447 9.22 33.58 37.68
C ILE A 447 8.26 34.00 36.57
N SER A 448 7.74 35.21 36.64
CA SER A 448 6.87 35.80 35.61
C SER A 448 7.60 35.92 34.27
N ALA A 449 8.85 36.36 34.30
CA ALA A 449 9.68 36.53 33.12
C ALA A 449 10.11 35.19 32.52
N ASN A 450 10.42 34.18 33.33
CA ASN A 450 10.70 32.84 32.83
C ASN A 450 9.47 32.25 32.12
N PHE A 451 8.28 32.47 32.68
CA PHE A 451 7.01 32.10 32.04
C PHE A 451 6.83 32.79 30.68
N ILE A 452 7.01 34.12 30.64
CA ILE A 452 6.84 34.91 29.40
C ILE A 452 7.93 34.58 28.36
N ALA A 453 9.18 34.38 28.80
CA ALA A 453 10.29 34.04 27.93
C ALA A 453 10.14 32.64 27.30
N LEU A 454 9.71 31.63 28.06
CA LEU A 454 9.50 30.27 27.54
C LEU A 454 8.29 30.16 26.59
N SER A 455 7.41 31.16 26.57
CA SER A 455 6.12 31.10 25.89
C SER A 455 6.11 31.68 24.48
N ARG A 456 6.35 32.99 24.37
CA ARG A 456 6.27 33.78 23.14
C ARG A 456 7.64 34.15 22.61
N TYR A 457 8.64 34.21 23.48
CA TYR A 457 9.97 34.72 23.16
C TYR A 457 11.07 33.67 23.39
N ALA A 458 10.72 32.38 23.21
CA ALA A 458 11.62 31.27 23.48
C ALA A 458 12.89 31.40 22.63
N GLY A 459 14.04 31.51 23.29
CA GLY A 459 15.34 31.71 22.62
C GLY A 459 15.59 33.12 22.09
N ALA A 460 14.71 34.09 22.35
CA ALA A 460 14.92 35.50 21.98
C ALA A 460 15.35 36.38 23.16
N ILE A 461 15.01 35.99 24.39
CA ILE A 461 15.31 36.73 25.63
C ILE A 461 15.95 35.78 26.64
N LYS A 462 16.94 36.28 27.39
CA LYS A 462 17.61 35.54 28.48
C LYS A 462 17.74 36.39 29.74
N LEU A 463 17.79 35.73 30.89
CA LEU A 463 18.17 36.35 32.16
C LEU A 463 19.67 36.69 32.14
N ALA A 464 20.01 37.95 32.40
CA ALA A 464 21.40 38.41 32.51
C ALA A 464 21.92 38.26 33.95
N PHE A 465 21.25 38.89 34.92
CA PHE A 465 21.60 38.84 36.34
C PHE A 465 20.40 39.20 37.22
N ALA A 466 20.47 38.95 38.52
CA ALA A 466 19.44 39.34 39.47
C ALA A 466 19.48 40.86 39.74
N ALA A 467 18.34 41.54 39.70
CA ALA A 467 18.26 42.99 39.91
C ALA A 467 18.74 43.40 41.32
N ASN A 468 18.49 42.55 42.32
CA ASN A 468 19.05 42.65 43.66
C ASN A 468 19.11 41.29 44.37
N ASN A 469 19.59 41.28 45.61
CA ASN A 469 19.70 40.07 46.44
C ASN A 469 18.55 39.92 47.46
N ILE A 470 17.35 40.44 47.16
CA ILE A 470 16.20 40.39 48.06
C ILE A 470 15.11 39.53 47.43
N ALA A 471 14.82 38.39 48.06
CA ALA A 471 13.62 37.61 47.76
C ALA A 471 12.40 38.27 48.44
N TYR A 472 11.73 39.17 47.73
CA TYR A 472 10.62 39.94 48.27
C TYR A 472 9.43 39.02 48.59
N PRO A 473 8.89 39.08 49.82
CA PRO A 473 7.64 38.40 50.12
C PRO A 473 6.51 38.99 49.27
N VAL A 474 5.68 38.14 48.69
CA VAL A 474 4.48 38.50 47.93
C VAL A 474 3.27 38.07 48.77
N ALA A 475 2.35 39.00 49.02
CA ALA A 475 1.18 38.80 49.86
C ALA A 475 -0.09 39.35 49.21
N PHE A 476 -1.25 39.06 49.81
CA PHE A 476 -2.48 39.78 49.51
C PHE A 476 -2.42 41.18 50.13
N GLY A 477 -2.61 42.19 49.30
CA GLY A 477 -2.60 43.59 49.71
C GLY A 477 -3.99 44.08 50.06
N VAL A 478 -4.38 44.03 51.32
CA VAL A 478 -5.73 44.42 51.77
C VAL A 478 -5.77 45.93 52.05
N ARG A 479 -6.88 46.57 51.70
CA ARG A 479 -7.12 47.98 52.05
C ARG A 479 -7.11 48.15 53.58
N GLN A 480 -6.46 49.21 54.08
CA GLN A 480 -6.16 49.36 55.52
C GLN A 480 -7.39 49.41 56.44
N ASP A 481 -8.54 49.81 55.91
CA ASP A 481 -9.83 49.89 56.60
C ASP A 481 -10.62 48.56 56.61
N GLN A 482 -10.05 47.46 56.09
CA GLN A 482 -10.67 46.12 56.08
C GLN A 482 -9.90 45.10 56.95
N PRO A 483 -9.71 45.35 58.27
CA PRO A 483 -8.97 44.44 59.14
C PRO A 483 -9.63 43.06 59.30
N LEU A 484 -10.97 42.99 59.21
CA LEU A 484 -11.70 41.71 59.28
C LEU A 484 -11.41 40.82 58.07
N LEU A 485 -11.34 41.39 56.86
CA LEU A 485 -10.97 40.63 55.68
C LEU A 485 -9.54 40.10 55.79
N LEU A 486 -8.61 40.94 56.26
CA LEU A 486 -7.23 40.52 56.49
C LEU A 486 -7.15 39.35 57.49
N ALA A 487 -7.86 39.43 58.61
CA ALA A 487 -7.91 38.37 59.61
C ALA A 487 -8.48 37.05 59.04
N ILE A 488 -9.54 37.13 58.21
CA ILE A 488 -10.11 35.97 57.51
C ILE A 488 -9.06 35.35 56.57
N LEU A 489 -8.38 36.16 55.75
CA LEU A 489 -7.35 35.68 54.84
C LEU A 489 -6.20 35.01 55.61
N ASP A 490 -5.66 35.64 56.64
CA ASP A 490 -4.53 35.12 57.41
C ASP A 490 -4.87 33.83 58.17
N LYS A 491 -6.05 33.76 58.81
CA LYS A 491 -6.49 32.54 59.49
C LYS A 491 -6.65 31.38 58.52
N ASN A 492 -7.22 31.63 57.34
CA ASN A 492 -7.36 30.57 56.35
C ASN A 492 -6.01 30.16 55.78
N LEU A 493 -5.11 31.11 55.50
CA LEU A 493 -3.74 30.79 55.05
C LEU A 493 -2.98 29.91 56.06
N MET A 494 -3.16 30.15 57.37
CA MET A 494 -2.59 29.31 58.43
C MET A 494 -3.21 27.92 58.52
N GLN A 495 -4.46 27.76 58.06
CA GLN A 495 -5.17 26.48 58.04
C GLN A 495 -4.86 25.65 56.80
N ILE A 496 -4.27 26.22 55.74
CA ILE A 496 -3.84 25.45 54.57
C ILE A 496 -2.57 24.66 54.96
N PRO A 497 -2.56 23.33 54.81
CA PRO A 497 -1.36 22.53 55.07
C PRO A 497 -0.16 23.00 54.24
N SER A 498 1.03 22.94 54.81
CA SER A 498 2.26 23.42 54.15
C SER A 498 2.57 22.60 52.89
N GLU A 499 2.24 21.31 52.91
CA GLU A 499 2.36 20.38 51.79
C GLU A 499 1.45 20.78 50.62
N THR A 500 0.24 21.24 50.92
CA THR A 500 -0.74 21.70 49.93
C THR A 500 -0.26 22.97 49.25
N LEU A 501 0.26 23.94 50.01
CA LEU A 501 0.87 25.15 49.44
C LEU A 501 2.10 24.81 48.60
N GLN A 502 2.90 23.84 49.04
CA GLN A 502 4.05 23.37 48.27
C GLN A 502 3.64 22.69 46.97
N SER A 503 2.61 21.82 46.99
CA SER A 503 2.09 21.18 45.78
C SER A 503 1.57 22.19 44.78
N LEU A 504 0.76 23.17 45.20
CA LEU A 504 0.29 24.26 44.32
C LEU A 504 1.46 25.08 43.76
N ARG A 505 2.49 25.32 44.57
CA ARG A 505 3.69 26.03 44.13
C ARG A 505 4.42 25.22 43.07
N ASP A 506 4.60 23.92 43.29
CA ASP A 506 5.34 23.05 42.37
C ASP A 506 4.56 22.89 41.05
N GLU A 507 3.22 22.79 41.11
CA GLU A 507 2.30 22.75 39.97
C GLU A 507 2.41 23.99 39.06
N TRP A 508 2.52 25.18 39.66
CA TRP A 508 2.55 26.46 38.92
C TRP A 508 3.95 26.98 38.58
N ILE A 509 4.98 26.59 39.32
CA ILE A 509 6.32 27.20 39.26
C ILE A 509 7.40 26.21 38.79
N VAL A 510 7.26 24.92 39.12
CA VAL A 510 8.27 23.89 38.81
C VAL A 510 7.89 23.08 37.57
N ASP A 511 6.63 22.68 37.46
CA ASP A 511 6.16 21.87 36.32
C ASP A 511 6.00 22.71 35.05
N ARG A 512 6.86 22.44 34.07
CA ARG A 512 6.89 23.17 32.79
C ARG A 512 5.66 22.88 31.90
N SER A 513 4.94 21.79 32.14
CA SER A 513 3.77 21.39 31.32
C SER A 513 2.60 22.35 31.53
N ASN A 514 2.20 22.60 32.79
CA ASN A 514 1.19 23.58 33.16
C ASN A 514 1.57 25.01 32.73
N LEU A 515 2.87 25.32 32.73
CA LEU A 515 3.41 26.55 32.17
C LEU A 515 3.09 26.67 30.66
N ILE A 516 3.29 25.61 29.87
CA ILE A 516 2.99 25.58 28.42
C ILE A 516 1.48 25.66 28.18
N ASP A 517 0.66 25.02 29.00
CA ASP A 517 -0.80 25.03 28.85
C ASP A 517 -1.40 26.38 29.21
N ALA A 518 -0.97 27.01 30.31
CA ALA A 518 -1.37 28.38 30.65
C ALA A 518 -0.94 29.41 29.57
N VAL A 519 0.20 29.16 28.91
CA VAL A 519 0.67 29.92 27.76
C VAL A 519 -0.21 29.73 26.53
N ASN A 520 -0.57 28.48 26.24
CA ASN A 520 -1.44 28.15 25.11
C ASN A 520 -2.85 28.68 25.32
N ASP A 521 -3.32 28.71 26.56
CA ASP A 521 -4.63 29.26 26.92
C ASP A 521 -4.65 30.79 26.82
N ASN A 522 -3.57 31.49 27.23
CA ASN A 522 -3.45 32.94 27.06
C ASN A 522 -2.89 33.38 25.69
N ARG A 523 -2.57 32.43 24.79
CA ARG A 523 -2.54 32.73 23.37
C ARG A 523 -3.99 32.96 22.97
N MET A 524 -4.43 34.23 23.11
CA MET A 524 -5.56 34.80 22.40
C MET A 524 -5.75 34.00 21.12
N GLN A 525 -6.89 33.32 20.97
CA GLN A 525 -7.30 32.75 19.68
C GLN A 525 -6.88 33.79 18.66
N PRO A 526 -5.88 33.49 17.82
CA PRO A 526 -5.24 34.55 17.09
C PRO A 526 -6.34 35.33 16.38
N GLN A 527 -6.20 36.63 16.16
CA GLN A 527 -7.08 37.27 15.16
C GLN A 527 -6.93 36.57 13.79
N THR A 528 -6.00 35.63 13.65
CA THR A 528 -6.02 34.65 12.58
C THR A 528 -7.07 33.54 12.69
N THR A 529 -7.76 33.24 13.79
CA THR A 529 -8.84 32.22 13.83
C THR A 529 -10.04 32.67 13.03
N TRP A 530 -10.41 33.95 13.08
CA TRP A 530 -11.44 34.46 12.17
C TRP A 530 -10.93 34.50 10.74
N LEU A 531 -9.65 34.80 10.48
CA LEU A 531 -9.04 34.68 9.14
C LEU A 531 -8.92 33.23 8.67
N LEU A 532 -8.67 32.28 9.56
CA LEU A 532 -8.56 30.84 9.31
C LEU A 532 -9.94 30.24 9.20
N ALA A 533 -10.95 30.78 9.88
CA ALA A 533 -12.35 30.46 9.69
C ALA A 533 -12.86 31.09 8.40
N LEU A 534 -12.38 32.28 8.00
CA LEU A 534 -12.62 32.87 6.69
C LEU A 534 -11.89 32.10 5.59
N LEU A 535 -10.67 31.63 5.85
CA LEU A 535 -9.87 30.82 4.95
C LEU A 535 -10.47 29.42 4.86
N ALA A 536 -10.92 28.83 5.97
CA ALA A 536 -11.59 27.55 6.03
C ALA A 536 -13.00 27.66 5.45
N ALA A 537 -13.70 28.78 5.62
CA ALA A 537 -14.97 29.06 4.95
C ALA A 537 -14.74 29.33 3.46
N ALA A 538 -13.65 29.98 3.07
CA ALA A 538 -13.26 30.16 1.68
C ALA A 538 -12.83 28.82 1.07
N ILE A 539 -12.12 27.98 1.82
CA ILE A 539 -11.74 26.61 1.43
C ILE A 539 -12.96 25.73 1.40
N LEU A 540 -13.91 25.83 2.34
CA LEU A 540 -15.18 25.09 2.37
C LEU A 540 -16.12 25.59 1.29
N LEU A 541 -16.12 26.89 0.98
CA LEU A 541 -16.84 27.47 -0.14
C LEU A 541 -16.20 27.00 -1.43
N LEU A 542 -14.88 26.97 -1.52
CA LEU A 542 -14.14 26.48 -2.68
C LEU A 542 -14.25 24.96 -2.79
N LEU A 543 -14.35 24.23 -1.68
CA LEU A 543 -14.61 22.79 -1.60
C LEU A 543 -16.07 22.53 -1.95
N ALA A 544 -17.02 23.36 -1.52
CA ALA A 544 -18.42 23.25 -1.86
C ALA A 544 -18.65 23.67 -3.31
N LEU A 545 -17.90 24.63 -3.86
CA LEU A 545 -17.92 25.02 -5.26
C LEU A 545 -17.22 23.98 -6.12
N THR A 546 -16.12 23.37 -5.67
CA THR A 546 -15.45 22.27 -6.38
C THR A 546 -16.21 20.98 -6.23
N LEU A 547 -16.88 20.70 -5.11
CA LEU A 547 -17.78 19.57 -4.88
C LEU A 547 -19.07 19.79 -5.64
N ARG A 548 -19.63 21.00 -5.68
CA ARG A 548 -20.76 21.35 -6.55
C ARG A 548 -20.34 21.24 -8.00
N ARG A 549 -19.15 21.71 -8.40
CA ARG A 549 -18.60 21.48 -9.73
C ARG A 549 -18.32 20.01 -9.98
N PHE A 550 -17.92 19.23 -9.00
CA PHE A 550 -17.62 17.80 -9.12
C PHE A 550 -18.88 16.96 -9.12
N VAL A 551 -19.93 17.38 -8.42
CA VAL A 551 -21.27 16.79 -8.40
C VAL A 551 -22.02 17.22 -9.66
N LEU A 552 -21.90 18.47 -10.11
CA LEU A 552 -22.39 18.90 -11.42
C LEU A 552 -21.60 18.21 -12.52
N GLN A 553 -20.28 18.08 -12.42
CA GLN A 553 -19.48 17.28 -13.35
C GLN A 553 -19.74 15.79 -13.20
N ARG A 554 -20.16 15.27 -12.04
CA ARG A 554 -20.58 13.87 -11.88
C ARG A 554 -22.02 13.67 -12.27
N ARG A 555 -22.87 14.69 -12.26
CA ARG A 555 -24.23 14.67 -12.78
C ARG A 555 -24.18 14.83 -14.27
N GLU A 556 -23.43 15.77 -14.80
CA GLU A 556 -23.07 15.86 -16.21
C GLU A 556 -22.24 14.66 -16.64
N LYS A 557 -21.32 14.10 -15.84
CA LYS A 557 -20.67 12.83 -16.16
C LYS A 557 -21.59 11.66 -15.93
N ARG A 558 -22.64 11.69 -15.11
CA ARG A 558 -23.60 10.57 -14.99
C ARG A 558 -24.67 10.66 -16.05
N GLU A 559 -25.08 11.85 -16.45
CA GLU A 559 -25.97 12.11 -17.57
C GLU A 559 -25.22 11.90 -18.86
N ARG A 560 -23.99 12.42 -18.99
CA ARG A 560 -23.07 12.01 -20.04
C ARG A 560 -22.72 10.55 -19.88
N GLU A 561 -22.44 9.96 -18.72
CA GLU A 561 -22.17 8.50 -18.61
C GLU A 561 -23.43 7.71 -18.82
N VAL A 562 -24.65 8.23 -18.71
CA VAL A 562 -25.90 7.51 -19.01
C VAL A 562 -26.26 7.70 -20.48
N ILE A 563 -26.01 8.88 -21.06
CA ILE A 563 -26.12 9.16 -22.50
C ILE A 563 -24.98 8.49 -23.25
N GLU A 564 -23.79 8.44 -22.67
CA GLU A 564 -22.55 7.80 -23.09
C GLU A 564 -22.53 6.36 -22.62
N GLN A 565 -23.27 5.90 -21.62
CA GLN A 565 -23.52 4.47 -21.40
C GLN A 565 -24.59 4.02 -22.36
N ALA A 566 -25.66 4.77 -22.64
CA ALA A 566 -26.62 4.43 -23.68
C ALA A 566 -25.97 4.49 -25.06
N ARG A 567 -25.13 5.50 -25.31
CA ARG A 567 -24.31 5.62 -26.52
C ARG A 567 -23.14 4.66 -26.51
N ARG A 568 -22.50 4.31 -25.40
CA ARG A 568 -21.53 3.20 -25.31
C ARG A 568 -22.23 1.86 -25.29
N HIS A 569 -23.51 1.73 -25.00
CA HIS A 569 -24.25 0.47 -25.10
C HIS A 569 -24.66 0.31 -26.55
N ALA A 570 -25.11 1.39 -27.22
CA ALA A 570 -25.36 1.41 -28.65
C ALA A 570 -24.07 1.30 -29.47
N GLU A 571 -23.00 2.02 -29.10
CA GLU A 571 -21.67 1.96 -29.70
C GLU A 571 -20.92 0.72 -29.25
N ALA A 572 -21.12 0.14 -28.07
CA ALA A 572 -20.58 -1.18 -27.74
C ALA A 572 -21.42 -2.28 -28.35
N GLU A 573 -22.71 -2.12 -28.61
CA GLU A 573 -23.45 -3.06 -29.46
C GLU A 573 -22.96 -2.94 -30.91
N ASN A 574 -22.68 -1.74 -31.40
CA ASN A 574 -22.20 -1.53 -32.77
C ASN A 574 -20.70 -1.88 -32.93
N ARG A 575 -19.87 -1.55 -31.94
CA ARG A 575 -18.46 -1.96 -31.84
C ARG A 575 -18.36 -3.42 -31.45
N MET A 576 -19.24 -4.00 -30.64
CA MET A 576 -19.27 -5.45 -30.43
C MET A 576 -19.72 -6.12 -31.71
N LYS A 577 -20.69 -5.60 -32.49
CA LYS A 577 -20.97 -6.13 -33.83
C LYS A 577 -19.77 -6.02 -34.76
N SER A 578 -19.12 -4.86 -34.83
CA SER A 578 -17.97 -4.64 -35.72
C SER A 578 -16.71 -5.39 -35.28
N LYS A 579 -16.45 -5.45 -33.97
CA LYS A 579 -15.35 -6.18 -33.34
C LYS A 579 -15.64 -7.66 -33.31
N PHE A 580 -16.89 -8.11 -33.16
CA PHE A 580 -17.29 -9.51 -33.35
C PHE A 580 -17.10 -9.90 -34.81
N LEU A 581 -17.49 -9.09 -35.78
CA LEU A 581 -17.24 -9.36 -37.19
C LEU A 581 -15.74 -9.36 -37.52
N ALA A 582 -14.95 -8.42 -36.98
CA ALA A 582 -13.50 -8.36 -37.19
C ALA A 582 -12.74 -9.47 -36.45
N THR A 583 -13.12 -9.79 -35.21
CA THR A 583 -12.56 -10.85 -34.38
C THR A 583 -12.97 -12.21 -34.92
N ILE A 584 -14.24 -12.46 -35.26
CA ILE A 584 -14.64 -13.70 -35.95
C ILE A 584 -13.96 -13.80 -37.31
N SER A 585 -13.84 -12.71 -38.05
CA SER A 585 -13.09 -12.74 -39.31
C SER A 585 -11.63 -13.15 -39.06
N HIS A 586 -10.95 -12.60 -38.05
CA HIS A 586 -9.57 -12.99 -37.69
C HIS A 586 -9.43 -14.39 -37.06
N GLU A 587 -10.38 -14.80 -36.22
CA GLU A 587 -10.46 -16.09 -35.52
C GLU A 587 -10.89 -17.22 -36.46
N LEU A 588 -11.63 -16.93 -37.53
CA LEU A 588 -11.90 -17.86 -38.62
C LEU A 588 -10.76 -17.85 -39.64
N ARG A 589 -10.14 -16.69 -39.88
CA ARG A 589 -8.99 -16.55 -40.80
C ARG A 589 -7.83 -17.42 -40.37
N THR A 590 -7.49 -17.43 -39.09
CA THR A 590 -6.32 -18.16 -38.55
C THR A 590 -6.42 -19.69 -38.74
N PRO A 591 -7.52 -20.37 -38.34
CA PRO A 591 -7.70 -21.79 -38.64
C PRO A 591 -7.94 -22.02 -40.14
N MET A 592 -8.64 -21.13 -40.86
CA MET A 592 -8.82 -21.29 -42.31
C MET A 592 -7.49 -21.20 -43.07
N HIS A 593 -6.54 -20.36 -42.65
CA HIS A 593 -5.20 -20.27 -43.24
C HIS A 593 -4.33 -21.47 -42.86
N ALA A 594 -4.45 -21.99 -41.64
CA ALA A 594 -3.82 -23.25 -41.27
C ALA A 594 -4.36 -24.43 -42.09
N ILE A 595 -5.69 -24.49 -42.29
CA ILE A 595 -6.36 -25.49 -43.13
C ILE A 595 -5.98 -25.30 -44.61
N LEU A 596 -5.93 -24.07 -45.12
CA LEU A 596 -5.51 -23.81 -46.50
C LEU A 596 -4.04 -24.20 -46.70
N GLY A 597 -3.15 -23.87 -45.76
CA GLY A 597 -1.74 -24.26 -45.80
C GLY A 597 -1.53 -25.77 -45.70
N LEU A 598 -2.33 -26.47 -44.88
CA LEU A 598 -2.34 -27.94 -44.82
C LEU A 598 -2.92 -28.56 -46.10
N LEU A 599 -4.00 -28.00 -46.66
CA LEU A 599 -4.59 -28.43 -47.94
C LEU A 599 -3.62 -28.18 -49.10
N GLU A 600 -2.86 -27.08 -49.08
CA GLU A 600 -1.86 -26.72 -50.09
C GLU A 600 -0.63 -27.64 -50.03
N LEU A 601 -0.28 -28.12 -48.83
CA LEU A 601 0.71 -29.18 -48.65
C LEU A 601 0.20 -30.56 -49.14
N GLU A 602 -1.10 -30.86 -49.00
CA GLU A 602 -1.72 -32.10 -49.51
C GLU A 602 -1.99 -32.06 -51.03
N LEU A 603 -2.34 -30.91 -51.61
CA LEU A 603 -2.47 -30.72 -53.07
C LEU A 603 -1.14 -30.90 -53.81
N LYS A 604 -0.01 -30.73 -53.12
CA LYS A 604 1.34 -31.00 -53.65
C LYS A 604 1.76 -32.47 -53.53
N ARG A 605 0.96 -33.34 -52.90
CA ARG A 605 1.18 -34.80 -52.85
C ARG A 605 0.46 -35.48 -54.01
N GLN A 606 1.05 -36.53 -54.59
CA GLN A 606 0.38 -37.39 -55.59
C GLN A 606 0.15 -38.81 -55.04
N PRO A 607 -0.99 -39.45 -55.38
CA PRO A 607 -2.09 -38.93 -56.21
C PRO A 607 -3.05 -38.03 -55.41
N ILE A 608 -3.60 -37.00 -56.08
CA ILE A 608 -4.53 -36.04 -55.47
C ILE A 608 -5.94 -36.68 -55.43
N PRO A 609 -6.61 -36.76 -54.26
CA PRO A 609 -7.97 -37.30 -54.15
C PRO A 609 -9.00 -36.45 -54.91
N GLU A 610 -9.92 -37.09 -55.64
CA GLU A 610 -11.05 -36.41 -56.27
C GLU A 610 -11.92 -35.71 -55.21
N GLY A 611 -12.04 -34.38 -55.33
CA GLY A 611 -12.72 -33.51 -54.37
C GLY A 611 -11.81 -32.49 -53.70
N LEU A 612 -10.49 -32.73 -53.63
CA LEU A 612 -9.55 -31.80 -52.99
C LEU A 612 -9.44 -30.44 -53.73
N PRO A 613 -9.43 -30.37 -55.07
CA PRO A 613 -9.47 -29.09 -55.79
C PRO A 613 -10.79 -28.34 -55.58
N VAL A 614 -11.90 -29.06 -55.39
CA VAL A 614 -13.22 -28.49 -55.14
C VAL A 614 -13.27 -27.89 -53.73
N ILE A 615 -12.75 -28.59 -52.73
CA ILE A 615 -12.62 -28.11 -51.34
C ILE A 615 -11.70 -26.90 -51.27
N TYR A 616 -10.58 -26.90 -51.99
CA TYR A 616 -9.67 -25.74 -52.09
C TYR A 616 -10.37 -24.53 -52.74
N SER A 617 -11.10 -24.73 -53.84
CA SER A 617 -11.86 -23.65 -54.49
C SER A 617 -12.98 -23.08 -53.59
N SER A 618 -13.61 -23.92 -52.78
CA SER A 618 -14.64 -23.52 -51.82
C SER A 618 -14.05 -22.79 -50.61
N ALA A 619 -12.91 -23.25 -50.08
CA ALA A 619 -12.18 -22.57 -49.02
C ALA A 619 -11.63 -21.20 -49.47
N SER A 620 -11.14 -21.11 -50.71
CA SER A 620 -10.70 -19.85 -51.32
C SER A 620 -11.86 -18.89 -51.59
N SER A 621 -13.00 -19.39 -52.09
CA SER A 621 -14.21 -18.58 -52.27
C SER A 621 -14.75 -18.03 -50.96
N LEU A 622 -14.70 -18.83 -49.88
CA LEU A 622 -15.08 -18.40 -48.53
C LEU A 622 -14.15 -17.30 -48.01
N LEU A 623 -12.85 -17.39 -48.32
CA LEU A 623 -11.85 -16.39 -47.99
C LEU A 623 -12.07 -15.06 -48.73
N ASN A 624 -12.40 -15.11 -50.02
CA ASN A 624 -12.76 -13.91 -50.77
C ASN A 624 -14.04 -13.26 -50.23
N LEU A 625 -15.03 -14.09 -49.85
CA LEU A 625 -16.27 -13.61 -49.21
C LEU A 625 -15.99 -12.93 -47.86
N LEU A 626 -15.04 -13.49 -47.10
CA LEU A 626 -14.58 -12.93 -45.83
C LEU A 626 -13.84 -11.60 -46.02
N ASN A 627 -13.05 -11.49 -47.10
CA ASN A 627 -12.33 -10.27 -47.47
C ASN A 627 -13.29 -9.17 -47.95
N ASP A 628 -14.26 -9.49 -48.80
CA ASP A 628 -15.29 -8.54 -49.26
C ASP A 628 -16.12 -7.98 -48.08
N LEU A 629 -16.41 -8.84 -47.08
CA LEU A 629 -17.10 -8.42 -45.86
C LEU A 629 -16.24 -7.45 -45.02
N GLN A 630 -14.93 -7.65 -45.01
CA GLN A 630 -13.99 -6.77 -44.31
C GLN A 630 -13.84 -5.43 -45.02
N ASP A 631 -13.72 -5.44 -46.34
CA ASP A 631 -13.67 -4.21 -47.13
C ASP A 631 -14.97 -3.41 -46.93
N TYR A 632 -16.14 -4.05 -46.95
CA TYR A 632 -17.41 -3.38 -46.62
C TYR A 632 -17.43 -2.75 -45.22
N ALA A 633 -16.94 -3.46 -44.19
CA ALA A 633 -16.86 -2.93 -42.83
C ALA A 633 -15.90 -1.72 -42.73
N ARG A 634 -14.84 -1.68 -43.54
CA ARG A 634 -13.93 -0.54 -43.63
C ARG A 634 -14.54 0.66 -44.36
N LEU A 635 -15.37 0.40 -45.38
CA LEU A 635 -16.12 1.44 -46.11
C LEU A 635 -17.19 2.09 -45.21
N GLU A 636 -17.96 1.32 -44.45
CA GLU A 636 -19.00 1.86 -43.55
C GLU A 636 -18.40 2.75 -42.43
N THR A 637 -17.12 2.52 -42.09
CA THR A 637 -16.37 3.31 -41.11
C THR A 637 -15.56 4.46 -41.71
N GLY A 638 -15.55 4.62 -43.05
CA GLY A 638 -14.81 5.67 -43.76
C GLY A 638 -13.28 5.52 -43.73
N SER A 639 -12.76 4.31 -43.50
CA SER A 639 -11.33 4.05 -43.23
C SER A 639 -10.53 3.53 -44.44
N LEU A 640 -11.13 3.49 -45.64
CA LEU A 640 -10.45 3.10 -46.88
C LEU A 640 -9.50 4.21 -47.36
N THR A 641 -8.19 3.96 -47.34
CA THR A 641 -7.17 4.92 -47.78
C THR A 641 -6.58 4.52 -49.14
N LEU A 642 -6.55 5.46 -50.09
CA LEU A 642 -5.94 5.28 -51.42
C LEU A 642 -4.46 5.69 -51.40
N VAL A 643 -3.60 4.94 -52.10
CA VAL A 643 -2.15 5.21 -52.19
C VAL A 643 -1.76 5.37 -53.66
N PRO A 644 -2.01 6.53 -54.28
CA PRO A 644 -1.75 6.75 -55.70
C PRO A 644 -0.25 6.72 -56.02
N LYS A 645 0.16 5.97 -57.05
CA LYS A 645 1.56 5.81 -57.51
C LYS A 645 1.64 5.90 -59.03
N ALA A 646 2.83 6.16 -59.58
CA ALA A 646 3.04 6.14 -61.03
C ALA A 646 2.87 4.71 -61.57
N MET A 647 1.94 4.53 -62.51
CA MET A 647 1.59 3.26 -63.14
C MET A 647 1.69 3.36 -64.65
N ALA A 648 2.48 2.49 -65.28
CA ALA A 648 2.57 2.41 -66.74
C ALA A 648 1.32 1.72 -67.31
N LEU A 649 0.63 2.39 -68.26
CA LEU A 649 -0.66 1.91 -68.78
C LEU A 649 -0.51 0.70 -69.72
N GLN A 650 0.52 0.67 -70.56
CA GLN A 650 0.74 -0.44 -71.50
C GLN A 650 0.96 -1.80 -70.80
N PRO A 651 1.87 -1.93 -69.81
CA PRO A 651 2.01 -3.17 -69.05
C PRO A 651 0.75 -3.57 -68.29
N TRP A 652 0.00 -2.59 -67.75
CA TRP A 652 -1.24 -2.86 -67.03
C TRP A 652 -2.35 -3.40 -67.96
N ILE A 653 -2.51 -2.82 -69.16
CA ILE A 653 -3.44 -3.34 -70.18
C ILE A 653 -3.02 -4.73 -70.66
N ALA A 654 -1.71 -4.94 -70.90
CA ALA A 654 -1.17 -6.24 -71.26
C ALA A 654 -1.41 -7.29 -70.17
N HIS A 655 -1.30 -6.90 -68.89
CA HIS A 655 -1.61 -7.76 -67.75
C HIS A 655 -3.09 -8.18 -67.75
N ILE A 656 -4.03 -7.26 -67.97
CA ILE A 656 -5.46 -7.58 -68.03
C ILE A 656 -5.75 -8.54 -69.19
N SER A 657 -5.15 -8.31 -70.37
CA SER A 657 -5.30 -9.22 -71.51
C SER A 657 -4.74 -10.61 -71.19
N ALA A 658 -3.51 -10.69 -70.67
CA ALA A 658 -2.84 -11.95 -70.35
C ALA A 658 -3.58 -12.76 -69.26
N LEU A 659 -4.22 -12.07 -68.31
CA LEU A 659 -4.94 -12.72 -67.22
C LEU A 659 -6.26 -13.34 -67.70
N TYR A 660 -7.02 -12.65 -68.55
CA TYR A 660 -8.39 -13.07 -68.90
C TYR A 660 -8.51 -13.83 -70.23
N GLN A 661 -7.53 -13.72 -71.13
CA GLN A 661 -7.54 -14.45 -72.41
C GLN A 661 -7.50 -15.99 -72.22
N PRO A 662 -6.71 -16.56 -71.29
CA PRO A 662 -6.73 -18.00 -70.99
C PRO A 662 -7.99 -18.45 -70.24
N LEU A 663 -8.54 -17.56 -69.39
CA LEU A 663 -9.68 -17.82 -68.50
C LEU A 663 -11.00 -18.02 -69.27
N ILE A 664 -11.09 -17.50 -70.49
CA ILE A 664 -12.22 -17.72 -71.39
C ILE A 664 -12.12 -19.10 -72.07
N GLY A 665 -10.91 -19.59 -72.35
CA GLY A 665 -10.67 -20.90 -72.96
C GLY A 665 -11.47 -21.11 -74.26
N GLU A 666 -11.98 -22.33 -74.49
CA GLU A 666 -12.80 -22.69 -75.66
C GLU A 666 -14.28 -22.25 -75.56
N ARG A 667 -14.64 -21.37 -74.63
CA ARG A 667 -16.03 -20.91 -74.50
C ARG A 667 -16.44 -20.11 -75.74
N PRO A 668 -17.72 -20.18 -76.18
CA PRO A 668 -18.24 -19.44 -77.34
C PRO A 668 -18.44 -17.93 -77.05
N VAL A 669 -17.42 -17.29 -76.47
CA VAL A 669 -17.41 -15.87 -76.08
C VAL A 669 -16.09 -15.26 -76.53
N THR A 670 -16.15 -14.20 -77.34
CA THR A 670 -14.95 -13.49 -77.80
C THR A 670 -14.65 -12.29 -76.89
N LEU A 671 -13.45 -12.25 -76.30
CA LEU A 671 -12.95 -11.08 -75.56
C LEU A 671 -12.00 -10.27 -76.42
N SER A 672 -12.29 -8.99 -76.57
CA SER A 672 -11.38 -8.03 -77.20
C SER A 672 -11.03 -6.92 -76.21
N VAL A 673 -9.73 -6.79 -75.91
CA VAL A 673 -9.20 -5.66 -75.14
C VAL A 673 -8.58 -4.69 -76.12
N THR A 674 -9.15 -3.49 -76.23
CA THR A 674 -8.71 -2.45 -77.16
C THR A 674 -8.30 -1.20 -76.41
N ALA A 675 -7.29 -0.52 -76.92
CA ALA A 675 -6.75 0.71 -76.37
C ALA A 675 -6.81 1.81 -77.44
N SER A 676 -7.15 3.04 -77.04
CA SER A 676 -7.14 4.19 -77.95
C SER A 676 -5.71 4.57 -78.35
N HIS A 677 -5.49 5.04 -79.59
CA HIS A 677 -4.14 5.33 -80.12
C HIS A 677 -3.40 6.50 -79.43
N GLN A 678 -4.06 7.30 -78.59
CA GLN A 678 -3.51 8.48 -77.91
C GLN A 678 -3.48 8.32 -76.38
N LEU A 679 -2.94 7.21 -75.86
CA LEU A 679 -2.77 6.97 -74.42
C LEU A 679 -1.44 7.53 -73.90
N PRO A 680 -1.40 8.09 -72.67
CA PRO A 680 -0.15 8.45 -72.01
C PRO A 680 0.64 7.20 -71.57
N ALA A 681 1.98 7.31 -71.48
CA ALA A 681 2.84 6.18 -71.09
C ALA A 681 2.60 5.68 -69.66
N ALA A 682 2.42 6.62 -68.73
CA ALA A 682 2.15 6.34 -67.32
C ALA A 682 1.24 7.41 -66.71
N VAL A 683 0.48 7.03 -65.68
CA VAL A 683 -0.43 7.90 -64.93
C VAL A 683 -0.26 7.67 -63.43
N VAL A 684 -0.52 8.69 -62.61
CA VAL A 684 -0.50 8.57 -61.15
C VAL A 684 -1.87 8.12 -60.67
N ILE A 685 -1.98 6.85 -60.25
CA ILE A 685 -3.22 6.23 -59.75
C ILE A 685 -2.89 5.06 -58.81
N ASP A 686 -3.82 4.68 -57.94
CA ASP A 686 -3.71 3.45 -57.16
C ASP A 686 -4.04 2.24 -58.05
N GLY A 687 -2.99 1.65 -58.63
CA GLY A 687 -3.12 0.58 -59.62
C GLY A 687 -3.73 -0.72 -59.08
N GLU A 688 -3.53 -1.04 -57.79
CA GLU A 688 -4.09 -2.23 -57.17
C GLU A 688 -5.61 -2.11 -57.01
N ARG A 689 -6.07 -0.94 -56.56
CA ARG A 689 -7.51 -0.65 -56.42
C ARG A 689 -8.21 -0.52 -57.78
N LEU A 690 -7.55 0.07 -58.78
CA LEU A 690 -8.10 0.09 -60.14
C LEU A 690 -8.18 -1.31 -60.75
N LEU A 691 -7.17 -2.17 -60.51
CA LEU A 691 -7.20 -3.56 -60.95
C LEU A 691 -8.32 -4.35 -60.27
N GLN A 692 -8.59 -4.09 -58.98
CA GLN A 692 -9.74 -4.66 -58.26
C GLN A 692 -11.08 -4.28 -58.94
N VAL A 693 -11.24 -3.01 -59.33
CA VAL A 693 -12.43 -2.55 -60.07
C VAL A 693 -12.53 -3.25 -61.43
N ALA A 694 -11.44 -3.28 -62.20
CA ALA A 694 -11.42 -3.93 -63.51
C ALA A 694 -11.75 -5.43 -63.42
N ASN A 695 -11.15 -6.14 -62.47
CA ASN A 695 -11.37 -7.57 -62.25
C ASN A 695 -12.84 -7.86 -61.90
N ASN A 696 -13.46 -7.04 -61.05
CA ASN A 696 -14.87 -7.19 -60.70
C ASN A 696 -15.81 -6.98 -61.90
N LEU A 697 -15.54 -5.97 -62.73
CA LEU A 697 -16.36 -5.68 -63.91
C LEU A 697 -16.20 -6.76 -64.99
N ILE A 698 -14.96 -7.19 -65.28
CA ILE A 698 -14.67 -8.21 -66.31
C ILE A 698 -15.20 -9.58 -65.87
N ASN A 699 -15.00 -9.98 -64.61
CA ASN A 699 -15.55 -11.24 -64.10
C ASN A 699 -17.09 -11.25 -64.18
N ASN A 700 -17.75 -10.12 -63.91
CA ASN A 700 -19.19 -10.01 -64.10
C ASN A 700 -19.58 -10.16 -65.58
N ALA A 701 -18.89 -9.50 -66.51
CA ALA A 701 -19.15 -9.65 -67.94
C ALA A 701 -19.00 -11.10 -68.42
N ILE A 702 -17.93 -11.80 -68.00
CA ILE A 702 -17.70 -13.23 -68.32
C ILE A 702 -18.79 -14.10 -67.72
N LYS A 703 -19.18 -13.82 -66.47
CA LYS A 703 -20.20 -14.57 -65.74
C LYS A 703 -21.59 -14.48 -66.38
N PHE A 704 -21.96 -13.33 -66.94
CA PHE A 704 -23.31 -13.08 -67.47
C PHE A 704 -23.41 -13.13 -69.00
N THR A 705 -22.31 -13.44 -69.69
CA THR A 705 -22.26 -13.65 -71.15
C THR A 705 -21.88 -15.09 -71.46
N PRO A 706 -22.84 -16.03 -71.49
CA PRO A 706 -22.55 -17.43 -71.78
C PRO A 706 -22.17 -17.67 -73.26
N ARG A 707 -22.67 -16.82 -74.19
CA ARG A 707 -22.29 -16.78 -75.61
C ARG A 707 -22.31 -15.33 -76.10
N GLY A 708 -21.38 -14.95 -76.98
CA GLY A 708 -21.36 -13.60 -77.58
C GLY A 708 -20.00 -12.91 -77.48
N SER A 709 -19.97 -11.60 -77.19
CA SER A 709 -18.73 -10.83 -77.14
C SER A 709 -18.62 -9.95 -75.91
N ILE A 710 -17.41 -9.82 -75.40
CA ILE A 710 -17.04 -8.89 -74.33
C ILE A 710 -15.95 -7.98 -74.86
N GLN A 711 -16.16 -6.67 -74.77
CA GLN A 711 -15.22 -5.66 -75.23
C GLN A 711 -14.79 -4.79 -74.06
N VAL A 712 -13.49 -4.74 -73.80
CA VAL A 712 -12.88 -3.85 -72.81
C VAL A 712 -12.13 -2.76 -73.57
N ASN A 713 -12.56 -1.52 -73.44
CA ASN A 713 -11.95 -0.38 -74.09
C ASN A 713 -11.32 0.56 -73.05
N ILE A 714 -10.02 0.82 -73.21
CA ILE A 714 -9.29 1.80 -72.43
C ILE A 714 -9.03 3.03 -73.29
N GLY A 715 -9.63 4.15 -72.90
CA GLY A 715 -9.54 5.43 -73.58
C GLY A 715 -8.88 6.50 -72.70
N TRP A 716 -8.39 7.53 -73.38
CA TRP A 716 -7.87 8.74 -72.75
C TRP A 716 -8.58 9.96 -73.31
N ARG A 717 -9.01 10.85 -72.42
CA ARG A 717 -9.54 12.16 -72.79
C ARG A 717 -8.65 13.22 -72.17
N GLU A 718 -7.88 13.90 -73.01
CA GLU A 718 -7.01 14.99 -72.59
C GLU A 718 -7.87 16.20 -72.16
N GLN A 719 -7.57 16.76 -70.99
CA GLN A 719 -8.22 17.98 -70.48
C GLN A 719 -7.21 19.15 -70.44
N ASP A 720 -5.95 18.90 -70.08
CA ASP A 720 -4.82 19.85 -70.10
C ASP A 720 -3.47 19.12 -70.29
N LYS A 721 -2.34 19.85 -70.44
CA LYS A 721 -1.00 19.28 -70.73
C LYS A 721 -0.44 18.28 -69.71
N GLN A 722 -1.01 18.18 -68.52
CA GLN A 722 -0.56 17.29 -67.43
C GLN A 722 -1.70 16.47 -66.80
N GLN A 723 -2.96 16.76 -67.15
CA GLN A 723 -4.14 16.12 -66.57
C GLN A 723 -5.11 15.66 -67.65
N GLY A 724 -5.69 14.48 -67.44
CA GLY A 724 -6.75 13.98 -68.28
C GLY A 724 -7.57 12.91 -67.58
N GLU A 725 -8.56 12.43 -68.29
CA GLU A 725 -9.53 11.47 -67.79
C GLU A 725 -9.26 10.09 -68.40
N LEU A 726 -8.95 9.12 -67.54
CA LEU A 726 -8.81 7.72 -67.94
C LEU A 726 -10.19 7.07 -68.01
N LEU A 727 -10.52 6.51 -69.16
CA LEU A 727 -11.82 5.91 -69.43
C LEU A 727 -11.68 4.39 -69.56
N LEU A 728 -12.31 3.62 -68.67
CA LEU A 728 -12.42 2.17 -68.77
C LEU A 728 -13.87 1.81 -69.08
N THR A 729 -14.12 1.24 -70.26
CA THR A 729 -15.45 0.80 -70.67
C THR A 729 -15.47 -0.71 -70.87
N VAL A 730 -16.31 -1.42 -70.12
CA VAL A 730 -16.53 -2.86 -70.28
C VAL A 730 -17.93 -3.05 -70.85
N THR A 731 -18.02 -3.61 -72.06
CA THR A 731 -19.28 -3.88 -72.76
C THR A 731 -19.43 -5.37 -72.98
N ASP A 732 -20.57 -5.94 -72.61
CA ASP A 732 -20.92 -7.34 -72.83
C ASP A 732 -22.23 -7.46 -73.62
N SER A 733 -22.38 -8.55 -74.36
CA SER A 733 -23.61 -8.90 -75.10
C SER A 733 -24.49 -9.90 -74.33
N GLY A 734 -24.38 -9.92 -73.00
CA GLY A 734 -25.02 -10.89 -72.13
C GLY A 734 -26.52 -10.66 -71.96
N CYS A 735 -27.09 -11.21 -70.88
CA CYS A 735 -28.54 -11.19 -70.66
C CYS A 735 -29.15 -9.79 -70.45
N GLY A 736 -28.33 -8.76 -70.22
CA GLY A 736 -28.77 -7.41 -69.88
C GLY A 736 -29.51 -7.32 -68.54
N ILE A 737 -29.85 -6.10 -68.13
CA ILE A 737 -30.47 -5.78 -66.83
C ILE A 737 -31.64 -4.82 -67.02
N ALA A 738 -32.73 -5.03 -66.27
CA ALA A 738 -33.93 -4.20 -66.35
C ALA A 738 -33.70 -2.80 -65.78
N ALA A 739 -34.31 -1.78 -66.40
CA ALA A 739 -34.06 -0.38 -66.08
C ALA A 739 -34.42 0.01 -64.63
N ASP A 740 -35.43 -0.63 -64.03
CA ASP A 740 -35.85 -0.42 -62.65
C ASP A 740 -34.88 -1.02 -61.60
N GLU A 741 -33.97 -1.89 -62.03
CA GLU A 741 -32.97 -2.53 -61.19
C GLU A 741 -31.61 -1.82 -61.23
N ILE A 742 -31.29 -1.07 -62.29
CA ILE A 742 -29.97 -0.42 -62.49
C ILE A 742 -29.57 0.46 -61.31
N GLY A 743 -30.47 1.33 -60.83
CA GLY A 743 -30.19 2.24 -59.71
C GLY A 743 -29.97 1.53 -58.37
N LYS A 744 -30.39 0.27 -58.25
CA LYS A 744 -30.26 -0.54 -57.04
C LYS A 744 -29.02 -1.44 -57.06
N LEU A 745 -28.41 -1.70 -58.23
CA LEU A 745 -27.22 -2.56 -58.38
C LEU A 745 -26.00 -2.06 -57.60
N PHE A 746 -25.92 -0.75 -57.37
CA PHE A 746 -24.85 -0.16 -56.57
C PHE A 746 -25.16 -0.14 -55.07
N GLN A 747 -26.33 -0.64 -54.64
CA GLN A 747 -26.63 -0.82 -53.22
C GLN A 747 -25.95 -2.11 -52.70
N PRO A 748 -25.34 -2.07 -51.50
CA PRO A 748 -24.72 -3.25 -50.91
C PRO A 748 -25.68 -4.44 -50.83
N PHE A 749 -25.18 -5.65 -51.12
CA PHE A 749 -25.90 -6.93 -51.07
C PHE A 749 -27.07 -7.07 -52.06
N TYR A 750 -27.36 -6.06 -52.89
CA TYR A 750 -28.43 -6.16 -53.87
C TYR A 750 -28.00 -6.98 -55.09
N ARG A 751 -28.90 -7.84 -55.58
CA ARG A 751 -28.71 -8.68 -56.78
C ARG A 751 -29.96 -8.59 -57.66
N ALA A 752 -29.79 -8.26 -58.94
CA ALA A 752 -30.89 -8.21 -59.89
C ALA A 752 -31.56 -9.57 -60.06
N ARG A 753 -32.88 -9.57 -60.27
CA ARG A 753 -33.70 -10.79 -60.37
C ARG A 753 -33.29 -11.68 -61.56
N GLY A 754 -32.84 -11.08 -62.67
CA GLY A 754 -32.30 -11.81 -63.82
C GLY A 754 -31.06 -12.67 -63.49
N ALA A 755 -30.21 -12.19 -62.57
CA ALA A 755 -29.01 -12.89 -62.12
C ALA A 755 -29.29 -14.06 -61.16
N GLN A 756 -30.54 -14.26 -60.72
CA GLN A 756 -30.94 -15.41 -59.90
C GLN A 756 -31.27 -16.65 -60.74
N ARG A 757 -31.63 -16.47 -62.03
CA ARG A 757 -31.97 -17.58 -62.94
C ARG A 757 -30.76 -18.26 -63.56
N VAL A 758 -29.63 -17.56 -63.68
CA VAL A 758 -28.33 -18.11 -64.06
C VAL A 758 -27.64 -18.52 -62.76
N SER A 759 -27.50 -19.82 -62.49
CA SER A 759 -27.12 -20.39 -61.19
C SER A 759 -25.66 -20.12 -60.79
N VAL A 760 -25.30 -18.87 -60.57
CA VAL A 760 -23.93 -18.49 -60.23
C VAL A 760 -23.93 -17.60 -58.99
N GLN A 761 -23.46 -18.17 -57.87
CA GLN A 761 -23.31 -17.50 -56.58
C GLN A 761 -22.49 -16.20 -56.70
N GLY A 762 -22.93 -15.16 -56.01
CA GLY A 762 -22.25 -13.86 -55.90
C GLY A 762 -22.87 -13.06 -54.76
N THR A 763 -22.06 -12.27 -54.05
CA THR A 763 -22.42 -11.60 -52.79
C THR A 763 -23.27 -10.33 -52.97
N GLY A 764 -23.26 -9.74 -54.15
CA GLY A 764 -23.88 -8.43 -54.40
C GLY A 764 -23.10 -7.24 -53.85
N LEU A 765 -21.86 -7.45 -53.36
CA LEU A 765 -21.01 -6.38 -52.81
C LEU A 765 -20.03 -5.78 -53.82
N GLY A 766 -19.66 -6.52 -54.87
CA GLY A 766 -18.59 -6.10 -55.79
C GLY A 766 -18.85 -4.76 -56.50
N LEU A 767 -20.08 -4.52 -56.99
CA LEU A 767 -20.41 -3.28 -57.69
C LEU A 767 -20.52 -2.07 -56.75
N SER A 768 -21.03 -2.25 -55.52
CA SER A 768 -21.03 -1.18 -54.52
C SER A 768 -19.61 -0.79 -54.10
N ILE A 769 -18.70 -1.77 -53.97
CA ILE A 769 -17.28 -1.51 -53.70
C ILE A 769 -16.62 -0.79 -54.88
N CYS A 770 -16.91 -1.20 -56.12
CA CYS A 770 -16.39 -0.51 -57.30
C CYS A 770 -16.80 0.96 -57.35
N LYS A 771 -18.06 1.27 -57.05
CA LYS A 771 -18.56 2.64 -57.03
C LYS A 771 -17.83 3.50 -56.01
N GLU A 772 -17.70 3.02 -54.78
CA GLU A 772 -17.05 3.77 -53.70
C GLU A 772 -15.56 4.00 -53.97
N ILE A 773 -14.84 2.98 -54.49
CA ILE A 773 -13.42 3.14 -54.88
C ILE A 773 -13.27 4.22 -55.96
N ILE A 774 -14.14 4.21 -56.98
CA ILE A 774 -14.07 5.17 -58.08
C ILE A 774 -14.45 6.58 -57.61
N GLU A 775 -15.47 6.73 -56.77
CA GLU A 775 -15.85 8.03 -56.18
C GLU A 775 -14.75 8.60 -55.28
N GLN A 776 -14.06 7.75 -54.48
CA GLN A 776 -12.89 8.14 -53.68
C GLN A 776 -11.69 8.54 -54.55
N MET A 777 -11.53 7.94 -55.73
CA MET A 777 -10.55 8.37 -56.73
C MET A 777 -10.97 9.67 -57.45
N GLY A 778 -12.12 10.27 -57.10
CA GLY A 778 -12.68 11.46 -57.75
C GLY A 778 -13.29 11.18 -59.12
N GLY A 779 -13.52 9.91 -59.46
CA GLY A 779 -14.08 9.45 -60.72
C GLY A 779 -15.59 9.19 -60.67
N GLN A 780 -16.15 8.73 -61.78
CA GLN A 780 -17.56 8.36 -61.93
C GLN A 780 -17.70 6.98 -62.58
N ILE A 781 -18.73 6.23 -62.16
CA ILE A 781 -19.11 4.95 -62.77
C ILE A 781 -20.56 5.01 -63.25
N GLU A 782 -20.77 4.74 -64.53
CA GLU A 782 -22.07 4.73 -65.20
C GLU A 782 -22.36 3.32 -65.74
N LEU A 783 -23.61 2.90 -65.64
CA LEU A 783 -24.06 1.59 -66.13
C LEU A 783 -25.28 1.76 -67.04
N HIS A 784 -25.15 1.30 -68.28
CA HIS A 784 -26.22 1.26 -69.27
C HIS A 784 -26.47 -0.19 -69.68
N SER A 785 -27.70 -0.66 -69.55
CA SER A 785 -28.05 -2.04 -69.87
C SER A 785 -29.45 -2.11 -70.45
N GLN A 786 -29.66 -3.05 -71.39
CA GLN A 786 -30.98 -3.37 -71.92
C GLN A 786 -31.19 -4.88 -71.88
N PRO A 787 -32.31 -5.38 -71.29
CA PRO A 787 -32.59 -6.80 -71.22
C PRO A 787 -32.52 -7.47 -72.60
N GLY A 788 -31.74 -8.56 -72.71
CA GLY A 788 -31.57 -9.35 -73.93
C GLY A 788 -30.58 -8.80 -74.95
N ILE A 789 -29.98 -7.63 -74.72
CA ILE A 789 -29.00 -7.01 -75.63
C ILE A 789 -27.59 -7.01 -75.03
N GLY A 790 -27.46 -6.68 -73.73
CA GLY A 790 -26.17 -6.64 -73.05
C GLY A 790 -26.02 -5.50 -72.04
N THR A 791 -24.85 -5.42 -71.41
CA THR A 791 -24.52 -4.36 -70.43
C THR A 791 -23.24 -3.64 -70.79
N GLN A 792 -23.25 -2.32 -70.64
CA GLN A 792 -22.07 -1.46 -70.74
C GLN A 792 -21.86 -0.74 -69.41
N VAL A 793 -20.67 -0.92 -68.84
CA VAL A 793 -20.21 -0.20 -67.65
C VAL A 793 -19.06 0.70 -68.05
N LYS A 794 -19.18 1.98 -67.75
CA LYS A 794 -18.21 3.02 -68.07
C LYS A 794 -17.69 3.64 -66.80
N VAL A 795 -16.38 3.57 -66.60
CA VAL A 795 -15.66 4.16 -65.47
C VAL A 795 -14.79 5.28 -66.02
N SER A 796 -14.89 6.47 -65.43
CA SER A 796 -14.02 7.59 -65.73
C SER A 796 -13.31 8.07 -64.47
N VAL A 797 -11.99 8.22 -64.53
CA VAL A 797 -11.19 8.65 -63.37
C VAL A 797 -10.26 9.79 -63.79
N PRO A 798 -10.29 10.95 -63.09
CA PRO A 798 -9.34 12.02 -63.35
C PRO A 798 -7.96 11.60 -62.85
N VAL A 799 -6.96 11.63 -63.73
CA VAL A 799 -5.58 11.25 -63.39
C VAL A 799 -4.56 12.22 -63.98
N THR A 800 -3.43 12.32 -63.30
CA THR A 800 -2.28 13.13 -63.76
C THR A 800 -1.32 12.24 -64.54
N GLN A 801 -0.82 12.72 -65.68
CA GLN A 801 0.19 12.00 -66.46
C GLN A 801 1.53 11.98 -65.70
N ALA A 802 2.17 10.81 -65.63
CA ALA A 802 3.49 10.66 -65.02
C ALA A 802 4.60 10.84 -66.06
N ALA A 803 5.74 11.41 -65.64
CA ALA A 803 6.90 11.61 -66.51
C ALA A 803 7.54 10.26 -66.95
N PRO A 804 8.15 10.17 -68.15
CA PRO A 804 8.58 8.89 -68.74
C PRO A 804 9.62 8.08 -67.94
N ASP A 805 10.36 8.68 -67.01
CA ASP A 805 11.52 8.06 -66.33
C ASP A 805 11.21 7.39 -64.97
N ALA A 806 9.95 7.34 -64.54
CA ALA A 806 9.59 6.91 -63.18
C ALA A 806 9.03 5.48 -63.09
N ALA A 807 9.71 4.48 -63.67
CA ALA A 807 9.47 3.06 -63.37
C ALA A 807 10.56 2.51 -62.44
N PRO A 808 10.24 1.99 -61.23
CA PRO A 808 11.24 1.40 -60.34
C PRO A 808 11.77 0.03 -60.84
N PRO A 809 13.02 -0.35 -60.49
CA PRO A 809 13.71 -1.54 -60.99
C PRO A 809 13.18 -2.85 -60.39
N ARG A 810 13.22 -3.95 -61.17
CA ARG A 810 12.88 -5.32 -60.70
C ARG A 810 13.89 -5.76 -59.63
N GLN A 811 13.44 -6.10 -58.42
CA GLN A 811 14.29 -6.68 -57.36
C GLN A 811 14.33 -8.22 -57.47
N ASN A 812 15.54 -8.76 -57.31
CA ASN A 812 15.95 -10.16 -57.45
C ASN A 812 15.53 -11.05 -56.26
N ASP A 813 15.04 -12.26 -56.53
CA ASP A 813 14.87 -13.36 -55.58
C ASP A 813 16.20 -14.11 -55.38
N GLN A 814 16.73 -14.17 -54.15
CA GLN A 814 17.72 -15.19 -53.74
C GLN A 814 17.33 -15.81 -52.37
N PRO A 815 17.53 -17.13 -52.15
CA PRO A 815 17.07 -17.85 -50.95
C PRO A 815 17.97 -17.65 -49.71
N LEU A 816 17.37 -17.63 -48.52
CA LEU A 816 18.00 -17.47 -47.19
C LEU A 816 18.73 -18.75 -46.70
N SER A 817 19.95 -18.61 -46.15
CA SER A 817 20.76 -19.69 -45.52
C SER A 817 20.73 -19.65 -43.97
N LEU A 818 20.94 -20.80 -43.30
CA LEU A 818 20.84 -21.03 -41.85
C LEU A 818 22.04 -20.45 -41.02
N PRO A 819 21.84 -20.03 -39.75
CA PRO A 819 22.89 -19.49 -38.86
C PRO A 819 23.71 -20.57 -38.08
N PRO A 820 24.88 -20.21 -37.48
CA PRO A 820 25.81 -21.15 -36.83
C PRO A 820 25.26 -21.86 -35.56
N PRO A 821 25.68 -23.11 -35.28
CA PRO A 821 25.19 -23.90 -34.14
C PRO A 821 25.66 -23.46 -32.75
N THR A 822 26.56 -22.48 -32.64
CA THR A 822 27.17 -22.06 -31.36
C THR A 822 26.52 -20.83 -30.72
N LEU A 823 25.49 -20.24 -31.33
CA LEU A 823 24.81 -19.05 -30.82
C LEU A 823 23.97 -19.37 -29.58
N ARG A 824 24.24 -18.68 -28.47
CA ARG A 824 23.42 -18.76 -27.26
C ARG A 824 22.24 -17.79 -27.38
N VAL A 825 21.08 -18.33 -27.69
CA VAL A 825 19.83 -17.58 -27.85
C VAL A 825 19.02 -17.64 -26.57
N ALA A 826 18.48 -16.50 -26.11
CA ALA A 826 17.45 -16.47 -25.08
C ALA A 826 16.14 -15.90 -25.64
N LEU A 827 15.03 -16.48 -25.21
CA LEU A 827 13.67 -16.06 -25.56
C LEU A 827 12.91 -15.76 -24.28
N ILE A 828 12.27 -14.60 -24.21
CA ILE A 828 11.40 -14.20 -23.11
C ILE A 828 10.09 -13.62 -23.65
N ASP A 829 8.98 -14.23 -23.24
CA ASP A 829 7.60 -13.87 -23.58
C ASP A 829 6.70 -14.34 -22.42
N ASP A 830 5.64 -13.59 -22.10
CA ASP A 830 4.74 -13.91 -20.99
C ASP A 830 3.64 -14.92 -21.36
N HIS A 831 3.51 -15.28 -22.65
CA HIS A 831 2.49 -16.21 -23.15
C HIS A 831 3.05 -17.58 -23.60
N PRO A 832 2.60 -18.71 -22.98
CA PRO A 832 3.14 -20.05 -23.26
C PRO A 832 3.01 -20.54 -24.72
N THR A 833 1.90 -20.25 -25.42
CA THR A 833 1.71 -20.66 -26.83
C THR A 833 2.66 -19.95 -27.79
N ASN A 834 3.03 -18.70 -27.49
CA ASN A 834 3.99 -17.94 -28.29
C ASN A 834 5.40 -18.48 -28.07
N LEU A 835 5.75 -18.76 -26.81
CA LEU A 835 6.99 -19.47 -26.47
C LEU A 835 7.10 -20.80 -27.23
N LEU A 836 6.03 -21.63 -27.25
CA LEU A 836 6.04 -22.93 -27.93
C LEU A 836 6.16 -22.81 -29.46
N LEU A 837 5.44 -21.87 -30.09
CA LEU A 837 5.51 -21.65 -31.53
C LEU A 837 6.89 -21.11 -31.94
N MET A 838 7.38 -20.07 -31.25
CA MET A 838 8.69 -19.49 -31.54
C MET A 838 9.82 -20.47 -31.22
N GLU A 839 9.71 -21.29 -30.19
CA GLU A 839 10.66 -22.38 -29.93
C GLU A 839 10.70 -23.37 -31.11
N ARG A 840 9.54 -23.80 -31.64
CA ARG A 840 9.49 -24.69 -32.81
C ARG A 840 10.03 -24.02 -34.08
N GLN A 841 9.74 -22.75 -34.28
CA GLN A 841 10.25 -21.99 -35.42
C GLN A 841 11.77 -21.75 -35.33
N LEU A 842 12.32 -21.41 -34.16
CA LEU A 842 13.75 -21.24 -33.96
C LEU A 842 14.50 -22.59 -34.05
N ARG A 843 13.88 -23.69 -33.57
CA ARG A 843 14.40 -25.05 -33.79
C ARG A 843 14.38 -25.47 -35.25
N HIS A 844 13.41 -24.99 -36.06
CA HIS A 844 13.43 -25.21 -37.51
C HIS A 844 14.68 -24.60 -38.16
N PHE A 845 15.24 -23.53 -37.57
CA PHE A 845 16.51 -22.92 -37.99
C PHE A 845 17.75 -23.52 -37.31
N GLY A 846 17.61 -24.62 -36.55
CA GLY A 846 18.72 -25.31 -35.88
C GLY A 846 19.18 -24.70 -34.55
N LEU A 847 18.48 -23.69 -34.03
CA LEU A 847 18.84 -23.00 -32.77
C LEU A 847 18.15 -23.66 -31.55
N GLN A 848 18.83 -23.65 -30.40
CA GLN A 848 18.28 -24.09 -29.11
C GLN A 848 18.11 -22.89 -28.17
N PRO A 849 16.95 -22.21 -28.17
CA PRO A 849 16.72 -21.06 -27.31
C PRO A 849 16.52 -21.48 -25.85
N VAL A 850 17.13 -20.74 -24.91
CA VAL A 850 16.83 -20.84 -23.48
C VAL A 850 15.62 -19.96 -23.17
N LEU A 851 14.57 -20.56 -22.62
CA LEU A 851 13.31 -19.89 -22.34
C LEU A 851 13.33 -19.25 -20.95
N PHE A 852 12.82 -18.02 -20.86
CA PHE A 852 12.63 -17.31 -19.61
C PHE A 852 11.20 -16.81 -19.50
N GLU A 853 10.63 -16.90 -18.30
CA GLU A 853 9.29 -16.39 -18.01
C GLU A 853 9.33 -15.02 -17.28
N HIS A 854 10.50 -14.63 -16.74
CA HIS A 854 10.65 -13.43 -15.91
C HIS A 854 11.94 -12.65 -16.21
N GLY A 855 11.84 -11.32 -16.36
CA GLY A 855 12.96 -10.46 -16.77
C GLY A 855 14.17 -10.47 -15.82
N TYR A 856 13.95 -10.60 -14.52
CA TYR A 856 15.05 -10.71 -13.54
C TYR A 856 15.85 -12.01 -13.68
N ALA A 857 15.19 -13.11 -14.07
CA ALA A 857 15.86 -14.39 -14.28
C ALA A 857 16.79 -14.32 -15.48
N LEU A 858 16.33 -13.71 -16.59
CA LEU A 858 17.15 -13.42 -17.76
C LEU A 858 18.37 -12.56 -17.39
N LEU A 859 18.17 -11.44 -16.67
CA LEU A 859 19.26 -10.54 -16.30
C LEU A 859 20.33 -11.24 -15.43
N LYS A 860 19.90 -12.05 -14.46
CA LYS A 860 20.81 -12.83 -13.60
C LYS A 860 21.58 -13.89 -14.39
N ALA A 861 20.92 -14.58 -15.31
CA ALA A 861 21.55 -15.58 -16.16
C ALA A 861 22.56 -14.93 -17.12
N HIS A 862 22.18 -13.82 -17.76
CA HIS A 862 23.03 -13.08 -18.69
C HIS A 862 24.28 -12.50 -18.01
N ARG A 863 24.17 -12.02 -16.75
CA ARG A 863 25.34 -11.58 -15.97
C ARG A 863 26.35 -12.68 -15.70
N ARG A 864 25.87 -13.90 -15.42
CA ARG A 864 26.69 -15.08 -15.15
C ARG A 864 27.35 -15.62 -16.42
N GLN A 865 26.58 -15.72 -17.49
CA GLN A 865 27.05 -16.21 -18.78
C GLN A 865 26.28 -15.49 -19.91
N PRO A 866 26.91 -14.60 -20.68
CA PRO A 866 26.23 -13.74 -21.64
C PRO A 866 25.62 -14.55 -22.81
N PHE A 867 24.50 -14.05 -23.33
CA PHE A 867 23.80 -14.56 -24.50
C PHE A 867 24.14 -13.72 -25.72
N ASP A 868 24.17 -14.32 -26.90
CA ASP A 868 24.52 -13.66 -28.16
C ASP A 868 23.29 -13.01 -28.82
N LEU A 869 22.12 -13.63 -28.69
CA LEU A 869 20.86 -13.18 -29.28
C LEU A 869 19.72 -13.24 -28.25
N LEU A 870 19.01 -12.13 -28.10
CA LEU A 870 17.92 -11.98 -27.14
C LEU A 870 16.63 -11.62 -27.88
N PHE A 871 15.63 -12.51 -27.88
CA PHE A 871 14.26 -12.20 -28.30
C PHE A 871 13.46 -11.79 -27.06
N ILE A 872 13.12 -10.51 -26.98
CA ILE A 872 12.44 -9.92 -25.82
C ILE A 872 11.06 -9.42 -26.25
N ASP A 873 10.01 -9.90 -25.60
CA ASP A 873 8.69 -9.32 -25.78
C ASP A 873 8.60 -7.89 -25.22
N TYR A 874 7.96 -7.00 -25.96
CA TYR A 874 7.83 -5.59 -25.58
C TYR A 874 7.01 -5.42 -24.30
N ASN A 875 5.95 -6.21 -24.12
CA ASN A 875 4.88 -5.92 -23.18
C ASN A 875 4.83 -6.96 -22.05
N MET A 876 5.83 -6.92 -21.17
CA MET A 876 5.97 -7.85 -20.03
C MET A 876 5.95 -7.14 -18.66
N PRO A 877 5.50 -7.80 -17.57
CA PRO A 877 5.44 -7.19 -16.25
C PRO A 877 6.81 -7.12 -15.52
N ARG A 878 7.27 -5.87 -15.26
CA ARG A 878 8.34 -5.43 -14.34
C ARG A 878 9.60 -6.34 -14.17
N PRO A 879 10.78 -5.96 -14.71
CA PRO A 879 10.99 -4.87 -15.65
C PRO A 879 10.32 -5.18 -16.99
N ASP A 880 9.73 -4.17 -17.63
CA ASP A 880 9.22 -4.29 -18.99
C ASP A 880 10.37 -4.52 -20.00
N GLY A 881 10.04 -4.96 -21.23
CA GLY A 881 11.04 -5.35 -22.22
C GLY A 881 12.04 -4.25 -22.54
N LEU A 882 11.61 -2.98 -22.56
CA LEU A 882 12.47 -1.82 -22.81
C LEU A 882 13.39 -1.52 -21.62
N THR A 883 12.86 -1.59 -20.40
CA THR A 883 13.65 -1.41 -19.16
C THR A 883 14.66 -2.53 -19.00
N LEU A 884 14.29 -3.76 -19.34
CA LEU A 884 15.21 -4.91 -19.34
C LEU A 884 16.36 -4.71 -20.34
N ALA A 885 16.07 -4.27 -21.56
CA ALA A 885 17.09 -3.94 -22.55
C ALA A 885 18.04 -2.82 -22.07
N ARG A 886 17.52 -1.77 -21.42
CA ARG A 886 18.33 -0.69 -20.81
C ARG A 886 19.30 -1.20 -19.74
N LEU A 887 18.82 -2.08 -18.87
CA LEU A 887 19.64 -2.65 -17.80
C LEU A 887 20.77 -3.51 -18.37
N ILE A 888 20.48 -4.31 -19.40
CA ILE A 888 21.50 -5.14 -20.08
C ILE A 888 22.57 -4.25 -20.72
N ARG A 889 22.18 -3.23 -21.50
CA ARG A 889 23.14 -2.30 -22.14
C ARG A 889 24.01 -1.56 -21.12
N ARG A 890 23.44 -1.17 -19.97
CA ARG A 890 24.21 -0.51 -18.90
C ARG A 890 25.24 -1.45 -18.26
N ASP A 891 24.89 -2.72 -18.06
CA ASP A 891 25.82 -3.72 -17.52
C ASP A 891 26.95 -4.01 -18.52
N GLU A 892 26.65 -4.13 -19.82
CA GLU A 892 27.65 -4.32 -20.88
C GLU A 892 28.66 -3.16 -20.93
N GLN A 893 28.17 -1.91 -20.88
CA GLN A 893 29.03 -0.72 -20.87
C GLN A 893 29.91 -0.64 -19.61
N ARG A 894 29.35 -0.93 -18.43
CA ARG A 894 30.10 -0.91 -17.17
C ARG A 894 31.23 -1.93 -17.17
N ASP A 895 30.96 -3.12 -17.70
CA ASP A 895 31.87 -4.26 -17.63
C ASP A 895 32.75 -4.37 -18.90
N GLN A 896 32.70 -3.38 -19.81
CA GLN A 896 33.41 -3.34 -21.11
C GLN A 896 33.24 -4.63 -21.95
N ARG A 897 32.03 -5.19 -21.94
CA ARG A 897 31.70 -6.43 -22.66
C ARG A 897 31.23 -6.15 -24.09
N PRO A 898 31.41 -7.09 -25.04
CA PRO A 898 30.81 -6.98 -26.35
C PRO A 898 29.28 -6.94 -26.25
N ALA A 899 28.65 -6.11 -27.07
CA ALA A 899 27.20 -5.91 -27.10
C ALA A 899 26.49 -7.13 -27.72
N CYS A 900 25.54 -7.73 -26.99
CA CYS A 900 24.67 -8.78 -27.54
C CYS A 900 23.61 -8.18 -28.49
N GLN A 901 23.02 -9.02 -29.36
CA GLN A 901 21.96 -8.58 -30.29
C GLN A 901 20.58 -8.69 -29.61
N ILE A 902 19.84 -7.58 -29.53
CA ILE A 902 18.51 -7.50 -28.91
C ILE A 902 17.44 -7.30 -29.99
N ILE A 903 16.51 -8.26 -30.09
CA ILE A 903 15.33 -8.22 -30.96
C ILE A 903 14.08 -8.02 -30.10
N LEU A 904 13.38 -6.91 -30.31
CA LEU A 904 12.16 -6.58 -29.58
C LEU A 904 10.92 -7.01 -30.39
N CYS A 905 10.06 -7.82 -29.80
CA CYS A 905 8.87 -8.38 -30.45
C CYS A 905 7.59 -7.68 -29.93
N SER A 906 6.67 -7.29 -30.82
CA SER A 906 5.36 -6.73 -30.45
C SER A 906 4.25 -7.16 -31.42
N ALA A 907 2.99 -7.14 -30.97
CA ALA A 907 1.80 -7.38 -31.78
C ALA A 907 1.29 -6.14 -32.53
N ASP A 908 1.81 -4.93 -32.26
CA ASP A 908 1.37 -3.68 -32.90
C ASP A 908 2.57 -2.87 -33.44
N VAL A 909 2.54 -2.58 -34.74
CA VAL A 909 3.57 -1.79 -35.45
C VAL A 909 3.68 -0.37 -34.88
N GLN A 910 2.59 0.20 -34.33
CA GLN A 910 2.60 1.56 -33.77
C GLN A 910 3.40 1.69 -32.47
N GLU A 911 3.70 0.59 -31.77
CA GLU A 911 4.50 0.61 -30.54
C GLU A 911 5.98 0.92 -30.81
N PHE A 912 6.50 0.48 -31.97
CA PHE A 912 7.86 0.78 -32.39
C PHE A 912 8.07 2.27 -32.71
N THR A 913 7.03 2.94 -33.24
CA THR A 913 7.09 4.38 -33.55
C THR A 913 7.11 5.30 -32.33
N ARG A 914 6.86 4.80 -31.11
CA ARG A 914 6.85 5.60 -29.87
C ARG A 914 8.20 5.60 -29.11
N ILE A 915 9.17 4.80 -29.55
CA ILE A 915 10.47 4.69 -28.88
C ILE A 915 11.35 5.92 -29.24
N PRO A 916 11.80 6.74 -28.26
CA PRO A 916 12.63 7.91 -28.54
C PRO A 916 13.97 7.49 -29.18
N GLN A 917 14.26 8.02 -30.38
CA GLN A 917 15.51 7.72 -31.09
C GLN A 917 16.72 8.12 -30.21
N GLY A 918 17.59 7.15 -29.91
CA GLY A 918 18.88 7.37 -29.24
C GLY A 918 18.97 7.05 -27.75
N GLN A 919 17.89 6.61 -27.07
CA GLN A 919 17.95 6.31 -25.63
C GLN A 919 18.21 4.83 -25.26
N VAL A 920 18.04 3.88 -26.19
CA VAL A 920 18.34 2.45 -26.01
C VAL A 920 18.84 1.88 -27.33
N ALA A 921 20.01 1.25 -27.35
CA ALA A 921 20.52 0.55 -28.53
C ALA A 921 19.82 -0.82 -28.69
N ILE A 922 18.67 -0.82 -29.36
CA ILE A 922 17.94 -2.03 -29.80
C ILE A 922 18.29 -2.28 -31.27
N ASP A 923 18.56 -3.55 -31.63
CA ASP A 923 19.11 -3.88 -32.95
C ASP A 923 18.02 -4.11 -34.01
N ARG A 924 16.92 -4.79 -33.67
CA ARG A 924 15.81 -5.08 -34.61
C ARG A 924 14.45 -5.17 -33.93
N PHE A 925 13.39 -5.03 -34.72
CA PHE A 925 11.99 -5.12 -34.31
C PHE A 925 11.25 -6.17 -35.14
N LEU A 926 10.39 -6.98 -34.50
CA LEU A 926 9.56 -7.98 -35.18
C LEU A 926 8.09 -7.85 -34.79
N THR A 927 7.20 -7.85 -35.79
CA THR A 927 5.74 -7.81 -35.59
C THR A 927 5.15 -9.22 -35.55
N LYS A 928 4.30 -9.52 -34.57
CA LYS A 928 3.58 -10.79 -34.46
C LYS A 928 2.35 -10.79 -35.41
N PRO A 929 2.02 -11.89 -36.12
CA PRO A 929 2.65 -13.21 -36.06
C PRO A 929 3.97 -13.25 -36.82
N ILE A 930 4.99 -13.79 -36.16
CA ILE A 930 6.35 -13.86 -36.69
C ILE A 930 6.41 -15.01 -37.71
N SER A 931 6.59 -14.67 -39.00
CA SER A 931 6.75 -15.66 -40.07
C SER A 931 8.16 -16.25 -40.06
N LEU A 932 8.31 -17.47 -40.61
CA LEU A 932 9.63 -18.10 -40.79
C LEU A 932 10.57 -17.21 -41.62
N ALA A 933 10.04 -16.53 -42.64
CA ALA A 933 10.81 -15.59 -43.45
C ALA A 933 11.32 -14.38 -42.64
N ALA A 934 10.52 -13.88 -41.69
CA ALA A 934 10.90 -12.76 -40.84
C ALA A 934 12.01 -13.14 -39.83
N ILE A 935 11.96 -14.35 -39.23
CA ILE A 935 13.02 -14.85 -38.34
C ILE A 935 14.32 -15.03 -39.12
N ALA A 936 14.24 -15.65 -40.30
CA ALA A 936 15.41 -15.91 -41.15
C ALA A 936 16.18 -14.62 -41.49
N GLN A 937 15.47 -13.50 -41.70
CA GLN A 937 16.08 -12.19 -41.99
C GLN A 937 16.78 -11.54 -40.78
N THR A 938 16.52 -12.01 -39.55
CA THR A 938 17.11 -11.45 -38.31
C THR A 938 18.34 -12.19 -37.81
N LEU A 939 18.58 -13.40 -38.33
CA LEU A 939 19.68 -14.27 -37.91
C LEU A 939 20.99 -13.89 -38.63
N PRO A 940 22.15 -13.86 -37.94
CA PRO A 940 23.42 -13.56 -38.57
C PRO A 940 23.82 -14.67 -39.56
N GLN A 941 24.05 -14.31 -40.83
CA GLN A 941 24.44 -15.25 -41.89
C GLN A 941 25.94 -15.59 -41.80
N GLN A 942 26.31 -16.87 -41.90
CA GLN A 942 27.71 -17.29 -41.97
C GLN A 942 28.16 -17.53 -43.43
N PRO A 943 29.40 -17.17 -43.79
CA PRO A 943 30.03 -17.63 -45.03
C PRO A 943 30.33 -19.13 -44.94
N GLN A 944 29.97 -19.90 -45.97
CA GLN A 944 30.16 -21.35 -46.07
C GLN A 944 31.61 -21.81 -45.90
N ALA A 945 31.83 -22.92 -45.18
CA ALA A 945 32.90 -23.88 -45.44
C ALA A 945 32.46 -25.30 -45.00
N LEU A 946 32.57 -26.27 -45.92
CA LEU A 946 32.27 -27.69 -45.74
C LEU A 946 33.29 -28.39 -44.82
N GLU A 947 32.85 -29.34 -43.98
CA GLU A 947 33.56 -30.60 -43.72
C GLU A 947 32.73 -31.56 -42.83
N GLY A 948 32.46 -32.77 -43.34
CA GLY A 948 31.81 -33.87 -42.63
C GLY A 948 32.79 -35.01 -42.37
N GLN A 949 32.77 -35.57 -41.15
CA GLN A 949 33.35 -36.86 -40.76
C GLN A 949 32.67 -37.31 -39.44
N LEU A 950 32.03 -38.48 -39.41
CA LEU A 950 31.59 -39.15 -38.18
C LEU A 950 32.82 -39.74 -37.47
N ALA A 951 32.96 -39.51 -36.16
CA ALA A 951 34.05 -40.09 -35.38
C ALA A 951 33.57 -41.37 -34.67
N LEU A 952 34.40 -42.42 -34.70
CA LEU A 952 34.19 -43.76 -34.10
C LEU A 952 33.63 -43.74 -32.64
N THR A 953 33.97 -42.71 -31.86
CA THR A 953 33.47 -42.49 -30.48
C THR A 953 31.98 -42.16 -30.39
N ASP A 954 31.41 -41.50 -31.40
CA ASP A 954 29.99 -41.15 -31.41
C ASP A 954 29.11 -42.36 -31.72
N LEU A 955 29.60 -43.26 -32.58
CA LEU A 955 28.90 -44.50 -32.94
C LEU A 955 28.80 -45.48 -31.76
N GLN A 956 29.84 -45.58 -30.93
CA GLN A 956 29.82 -46.38 -29.69
C GLN A 956 28.75 -45.92 -28.70
N ARG A 957 28.70 -44.60 -28.47
CA ARG A 957 27.76 -44.01 -27.52
C ARG A 957 26.33 -44.21 -27.97
N MET A 958 26.05 -44.00 -29.26
CA MET A 958 24.72 -44.23 -29.84
C MET A 958 24.25 -45.68 -29.71
N LEU A 959 25.12 -46.65 -30.02
CA LEU A 959 24.77 -48.07 -29.91
C LEU A 959 24.50 -48.51 -28.47
N ALA A 960 25.21 -47.92 -27.49
CA ALA A 960 24.99 -48.23 -26.09
C ALA A 960 23.76 -47.57 -25.48
N ASP A 961 23.44 -46.35 -25.89
CA ASP A 961 22.19 -45.70 -25.52
C ASP A 961 20.99 -46.52 -26.02
N MET A 962 21.08 -47.03 -27.26
CA MET A 962 20.05 -47.92 -27.82
C MET A 962 19.97 -49.28 -27.11
N ALA A 963 21.11 -49.82 -26.66
CA ALA A 963 21.15 -51.07 -25.91
C ALA A 963 20.84 -50.91 -24.41
N GLY A 964 20.58 -49.68 -23.94
CA GLY A 964 20.32 -49.39 -22.54
C GLY A 964 21.50 -49.72 -21.62
N ASN A 965 22.74 -49.52 -22.09
CA ASN A 965 24.00 -49.89 -21.43
C ASN A 965 24.22 -51.40 -21.20
N ASP A 966 23.45 -52.30 -21.83
CA ASP A 966 23.78 -53.74 -21.84
C ASP A 966 24.81 -54.05 -22.93
N ARG A 967 26.00 -54.48 -22.49
CA ARG A 967 27.15 -54.74 -23.35
C ARG A 967 26.92 -55.88 -24.34
N GLN A 968 26.25 -56.97 -23.95
CA GLN A 968 25.98 -58.08 -24.87
C GLN A 968 24.94 -57.71 -25.92
N MET A 969 23.94 -56.93 -25.52
CA MET A 969 22.91 -56.41 -26.42
C MET A 969 23.52 -55.41 -27.42
N ALA A 970 24.39 -54.50 -26.97
CA ALA A 970 25.08 -53.53 -27.82
C ALA A 970 25.96 -54.23 -28.87
N GLN A 971 26.72 -55.26 -28.48
CA GLN A 971 27.57 -56.02 -29.39
C GLN A 971 26.74 -56.81 -30.41
N ARG A 972 25.60 -57.41 -30.01
CA ARG A 972 24.66 -58.06 -30.93
C ARG A 972 24.03 -57.08 -31.92
N LEU A 973 23.63 -55.89 -31.46
CA LEU A 973 23.06 -54.84 -32.31
C LEU A 973 24.10 -54.33 -33.31
N ALA A 974 25.33 -54.05 -32.87
CA ALA A 974 26.42 -53.65 -33.75
C ALA A 974 26.71 -54.70 -34.83
N THR A 975 26.78 -55.98 -34.46
CA THR A 975 27.04 -57.10 -35.39
C THR A 975 25.89 -57.29 -36.40
N THR A 976 24.65 -57.12 -35.94
CA THR A 976 23.45 -57.23 -36.79
C THR A 976 23.37 -56.05 -37.77
N LEU A 977 23.67 -54.83 -37.29
CA LEU A 977 23.66 -53.63 -38.13
C LEU A 977 24.76 -53.70 -39.20
N LEU A 978 25.98 -54.12 -38.81
CA LEU A 978 27.12 -54.29 -39.70
C LEU A 978 26.81 -55.30 -40.83
N SER A 979 26.26 -56.46 -40.47
CA SER A 979 25.91 -57.49 -41.47
C SER A 979 24.79 -57.04 -42.41
N THR A 980 23.78 -56.33 -41.90
CA THR A 980 22.65 -55.84 -42.69
C THR A 980 23.06 -54.73 -43.64
N LEU A 981 23.84 -53.75 -43.16
CA LEU A 981 24.35 -52.65 -44.00
C LEU A 981 25.32 -53.14 -45.08
N ARG A 982 26.17 -54.15 -44.79
CA ARG A 982 27.03 -54.77 -45.82
C ARG A 982 26.21 -55.40 -46.94
N GLN A 983 25.17 -56.15 -46.59
CA GLN A 983 24.31 -56.81 -47.58
C GLN A 983 23.50 -55.81 -48.39
N ASP A 984 22.93 -54.80 -47.73
CA ASP A 984 22.08 -53.83 -48.41
C ASP A 984 22.90 -52.88 -49.29
N ARG A 985 24.15 -52.55 -48.90
CA ARG A 985 25.10 -51.86 -49.78
C ARG A 985 25.42 -52.68 -51.03
N GLN A 986 25.76 -53.96 -50.88
CA GLN A 986 26.05 -54.80 -52.06
C GLN A 986 24.85 -54.92 -53.00
N ARG A 987 23.61 -54.91 -52.47
CA ARG A 987 22.40 -54.88 -53.29
C ARG A 987 22.21 -53.53 -53.99
N LEU A 988 22.48 -52.44 -53.29
CA LEU A 988 22.44 -51.10 -53.86
C LEU A 988 23.42 -51.00 -55.05
N ASP A 989 24.66 -51.45 -54.84
CA ASP A 989 25.71 -51.33 -55.85
C ASP A 989 25.43 -52.20 -57.09
N LYS A 990 24.97 -53.45 -56.89
CA LYS A 990 24.58 -54.33 -58.01
C LYS A 990 23.37 -53.82 -58.78
N ALA A 991 22.39 -53.23 -58.10
CA ALA A 991 21.21 -52.67 -58.75
C ALA A 991 21.55 -51.38 -59.51
N ALA A 992 22.53 -50.61 -59.04
CA ALA A 992 23.04 -49.42 -59.74
C ALA A 992 23.78 -49.79 -61.02
N GLU A 993 24.69 -50.76 -60.96
CA GLU A 993 25.47 -51.22 -62.11
C GLU A 993 24.62 -51.95 -63.16
N GLY A 994 23.63 -52.72 -62.72
CA GLY A 994 22.70 -53.44 -63.60
C GLY A 994 21.54 -52.59 -64.13
N GLU A 995 21.50 -51.30 -63.79
CA GLU A 995 20.41 -50.36 -64.11
C GLU A 995 19.01 -50.85 -63.67
N ASP A 996 18.94 -51.63 -62.59
CA ASP A 996 17.70 -52.15 -62.01
C ASP A 996 17.16 -51.20 -60.94
N TRP A 997 16.50 -50.15 -61.42
CA TRP A 997 16.07 -49.01 -60.62
C TRP A 997 15.06 -49.32 -59.50
N PRO A 998 14.10 -50.25 -59.67
CA PRO A 998 13.23 -50.69 -58.57
C PRO A 998 14.01 -51.33 -57.41
N SER A 999 14.96 -52.21 -57.73
CA SER A 999 15.81 -52.87 -56.73
C SER A 999 16.75 -51.87 -56.05
N LEU A 1000 17.25 -50.88 -56.79
CA LEU A 1000 18.07 -49.79 -56.25
C LEU A 1000 17.29 -48.94 -55.24
N GLY A 1001 16.06 -48.56 -55.60
CA GLY A 1001 15.19 -47.83 -54.69
C GLY A 1001 14.89 -48.63 -53.42
N GLN A 1002 14.62 -49.93 -53.52
CA GLN A 1002 14.41 -50.75 -52.33
C GLN A 1002 15.66 -50.86 -51.44
N ALA A 1003 16.84 -51.05 -52.03
CA ALA A 1003 18.09 -51.10 -51.27
C ALA A 1003 18.39 -49.76 -50.59
N ALA A 1004 18.24 -48.63 -51.30
CA ALA A 1004 18.41 -47.29 -50.75
C ALA A 1004 17.42 -47.01 -49.62
N HIS A 1005 16.17 -47.45 -49.76
CA HIS A 1005 15.16 -47.28 -48.72
C HIS A 1005 15.47 -48.09 -47.45
N ARG A 1006 16.04 -49.29 -47.60
CA ARG A 1006 16.46 -50.10 -46.44
C ARG A 1006 17.67 -49.49 -45.73
N ILE A 1007 18.67 -49.04 -46.49
CA ILE A 1007 19.85 -48.35 -45.92
C ILE A 1007 19.41 -47.07 -45.20
N LYS A 1008 18.43 -46.34 -45.74
CA LYS A 1008 17.81 -45.17 -45.08
C LYS A 1008 17.34 -45.51 -43.68
N GLY A 1009 16.70 -46.66 -43.48
CA GLY A 1009 16.22 -47.11 -42.17
C GLY A 1009 17.36 -47.30 -41.17
N SER A 1010 18.44 -47.95 -41.58
CA SER A 1010 19.62 -48.14 -40.74
C SER A 1010 20.34 -46.82 -40.42
N LEU A 1011 20.42 -45.88 -41.36
CA LEU A 1011 21.04 -44.56 -41.13
C LEU A 1011 20.19 -43.66 -40.23
N LEU A 1012 18.87 -43.74 -40.32
CA LEU A 1012 17.97 -43.07 -39.39
C LEU A 1012 18.07 -43.63 -37.97
N MET A 1013 18.25 -44.95 -37.82
CA MET A 1013 18.55 -45.54 -36.51
C MET A 1013 19.85 -45.01 -35.91
N LEU A 1014 20.86 -44.77 -36.74
CA LEU A 1014 22.11 -44.12 -36.35
C LEU A 1014 22.00 -42.59 -36.24
N GLN A 1015 20.78 -42.04 -36.26
CA GLN A 1015 20.47 -40.61 -36.17
C GLN A 1015 21.23 -39.74 -37.19
N GLN A 1016 21.36 -40.22 -38.42
CA GLN A 1016 21.95 -39.48 -39.54
C GLN A 1016 20.89 -39.06 -40.57
N PRO A 1017 20.09 -38.01 -40.28
CA PRO A 1017 18.97 -37.61 -41.13
C PRO A 1017 19.44 -36.99 -42.46
N GLU A 1018 20.60 -36.34 -42.49
CA GLU A 1018 21.17 -35.77 -43.71
C GLU A 1018 21.56 -36.87 -44.70
N ALA A 1019 22.25 -37.91 -44.23
CA ALA A 1019 22.56 -39.10 -45.02
C ALA A 1019 21.30 -39.86 -45.49
N ALA A 1020 20.26 -39.92 -44.65
CA ALA A 1020 18.98 -40.53 -45.00
C ALA A 1020 18.23 -39.75 -46.11
N SER A 1021 18.50 -38.46 -46.28
CA SER A 1021 17.96 -37.66 -47.38
C SER A 1021 18.58 -38.03 -48.73
N LEU A 1022 19.88 -38.39 -48.75
CA LEU A 1022 20.55 -38.92 -49.96
C LEU A 1022 19.93 -40.25 -50.41
N CYS A 1023 19.61 -41.14 -49.46
CA CYS A 1023 18.86 -42.36 -49.77
C CYS A 1023 17.49 -42.05 -50.38
N GLN A 1024 16.78 -41.05 -49.87
CA GLN A 1024 15.45 -40.68 -50.37
C GLN A 1024 15.53 -40.15 -51.82
N LEU A 1025 16.55 -39.35 -52.13
CA LEU A 1025 16.84 -38.90 -53.50
C LEU A 1025 17.13 -40.07 -54.44
N LEU A 1026 17.81 -41.12 -53.98
CA LEU A 1026 18.04 -42.34 -54.78
C LEU A 1026 16.78 -43.18 -54.97
N VAL A 1027 15.89 -43.23 -53.98
CA VAL A 1027 14.59 -43.89 -54.10
C VAL A 1027 13.72 -43.18 -55.14
N GLU A 1028 13.69 -41.85 -55.11
CA GLU A 1028 12.89 -41.03 -56.02
C GLU A 1028 13.46 -41.07 -57.44
N SER A 1029 14.77 -40.88 -57.60
CA SER A 1029 15.41 -40.99 -58.92
C SER A 1029 15.31 -42.39 -59.51
N GLY A 1030 15.41 -43.45 -58.69
CA GLY A 1030 15.20 -44.83 -59.14
C GLY A 1030 13.77 -45.09 -59.62
N ARG A 1031 12.74 -44.44 -59.04
CA ARG A 1031 11.36 -44.54 -59.58
C ARG A 1031 11.21 -43.88 -60.94
N ASP A 1032 11.95 -42.80 -61.16
CA ASP A 1032 11.99 -42.07 -62.44
C ASP A 1032 12.91 -42.74 -63.48
N GLY A 1033 13.46 -43.93 -63.18
CA GLY A 1033 14.27 -44.72 -64.10
C GLY A 1033 15.66 -44.18 -64.37
N ARG A 1034 16.22 -43.37 -63.45
CA ARG A 1034 17.52 -42.71 -63.62
C ARG A 1034 18.33 -42.70 -62.33
N LEU A 1035 19.64 -42.89 -62.39
CA LEU A 1035 20.48 -42.81 -61.19
C LEU A 1035 20.88 -41.36 -60.88
N ALA A 1036 20.55 -40.89 -59.68
CA ALA A 1036 21.14 -39.66 -59.16
C ALA A 1036 22.61 -39.91 -58.74
N GLN A 1037 23.53 -39.83 -59.71
CA GLN A 1037 24.93 -40.26 -59.56
C GLN A 1037 25.65 -39.62 -58.37
N ALA A 1038 25.45 -38.32 -58.13
CA ALA A 1038 26.10 -37.61 -57.03
C ALA A 1038 25.63 -38.15 -55.66
N ALA A 1039 24.31 -38.34 -55.51
CA ALA A 1039 23.74 -38.89 -54.28
C ALA A 1039 24.15 -40.35 -54.06
N TYR A 1040 24.27 -41.15 -55.13
CA TYR A 1040 24.73 -42.54 -55.06
C TYR A 1040 26.18 -42.62 -54.57
N THR A 1041 27.09 -41.87 -55.19
CA THR A 1041 28.52 -41.90 -54.83
C THR A 1041 28.75 -41.42 -53.40
N GLU A 1042 28.06 -40.35 -52.99
CA GLU A 1042 28.19 -39.79 -51.64
C GLU A 1042 27.60 -40.73 -50.57
N LEU A 1043 26.45 -41.34 -50.85
CA LEU A 1043 25.85 -42.35 -49.97
C LEU A 1043 26.73 -43.60 -49.84
N SER A 1044 27.26 -44.12 -50.95
CA SER A 1044 28.11 -45.31 -50.92
C SER A 1044 29.42 -45.05 -50.16
N ALA A 1045 30.04 -43.88 -50.32
CA ALA A 1045 31.23 -43.52 -49.53
C ALA A 1045 30.94 -43.47 -48.02
N LEU A 1046 29.84 -42.82 -47.63
CA LEU A 1046 29.46 -42.70 -46.22
C LEU A 1046 29.12 -44.06 -45.58
N VAL A 1047 28.36 -44.89 -46.30
CA VAL A 1047 28.03 -46.25 -45.83
C VAL A 1047 29.30 -47.11 -45.71
N GLU A 1048 30.33 -46.89 -46.52
CA GLU A 1048 31.61 -47.60 -46.40
C GLU A 1048 32.31 -47.27 -45.10
N GLN A 1049 32.37 -45.98 -44.79
CA GLN A 1049 33.02 -45.49 -43.59
C GLN A 1049 32.34 -46.03 -42.34
N ILE A 1050 31.01 -46.00 -42.27
CA ILE A 1050 30.23 -46.57 -41.16
C ILE A 1050 30.49 -48.08 -41.02
N LEU A 1051 30.59 -48.80 -42.14
CA LEU A 1051 30.89 -50.23 -42.11
C LEU A 1051 32.30 -50.52 -41.57
N ILE A 1052 33.30 -49.69 -41.90
CA ILE A 1052 34.67 -49.82 -41.38
C ILE A 1052 34.68 -49.58 -39.86
N GLU A 1053 33.98 -48.55 -39.39
CA GLU A 1053 33.91 -48.22 -37.96
C GLU A 1053 33.19 -49.31 -37.16
N LEU A 1054 32.05 -49.82 -37.67
CA LEU A 1054 31.31 -50.93 -37.04
C LEU A 1054 32.13 -52.23 -36.99
N ASP A 1055 32.94 -52.52 -38.01
CA ASP A 1055 33.80 -53.72 -38.04
C ASP A 1055 34.91 -53.62 -36.99
N GLY A 1056 35.47 -52.42 -36.81
CA GLY A 1056 36.42 -52.12 -35.73
C GLY A 1056 35.82 -52.35 -34.33
N LEU A 1057 34.55 -51.97 -34.14
CA LEU A 1057 33.82 -52.12 -32.88
C LEU A 1057 33.43 -53.55 -32.53
N VAL A 1058 33.11 -54.38 -33.52
CA VAL A 1058 32.81 -55.80 -33.31
C VAL A 1058 34.10 -56.59 -33.05
N SER A 1059 35.22 -56.17 -33.62
CA SER A 1059 36.52 -56.87 -33.54
C SER A 1059 37.30 -56.60 -32.25
N THR A 1060 37.10 -55.44 -31.62
CA THR A 1060 37.73 -55.09 -30.34
C THR A 1060 36.74 -55.22 -29.20
N ASP A 1061 37.08 -56.00 -28.17
CA ASP A 1061 36.21 -56.26 -27.01
C ASP A 1061 36.17 -55.04 -26.04
N ALA A 1062 35.87 -53.84 -26.56
CA ALA A 1062 36.19 -52.54 -25.95
C ALA A 1062 34.98 -51.59 -25.83
N LEU A 1063 33.89 -52.03 -25.20
CA LEU A 1063 32.78 -51.15 -24.76
C LEU A 1063 32.79 -51.04 -23.23
N ASN A 1064 33.37 -49.97 -22.68
CA ASN A 1064 33.32 -49.63 -21.24
C ASN A 1064 32.53 -48.32 -21.01
N PHE A 1065 31.49 -48.36 -20.17
CA PHE A 1065 30.63 -47.20 -19.82
C PHE A 1065 30.84 -46.78 -18.35
N ALA A 1066 31.01 -45.47 -18.08
CA ALA A 1066 31.20 -44.93 -16.72
C ALA A 1066 30.10 -43.92 -16.33
N LEU A 1067 29.48 -44.14 -15.16
CA LEU A 1067 28.45 -43.33 -14.49
C LEU A 1067 29.09 -42.20 -13.65
N HIS A 1068 28.48 -41.01 -13.58
CA HIS A 1068 28.86 -39.94 -12.65
C HIS A 1068 27.81 -39.74 -11.54
N LYS A 1069 28.28 -39.80 -10.28
CA LYS A 1069 27.59 -39.39 -9.03
C LYS A 1069 28.30 -38.15 -8.47
N ASP A 1070 27.51 -37.18 -8.04
CA ASP A 1070 27.76 -36.02 -7.17
C ASP A 1070 29.19 -35.50 -6.94
N LYS A 1071 29.41 -34.23 -7.34
CA LYS A 1071 29.74 -33.12 -6.41
C LYS A 1071 29.41 -31.76 -7.00
#